data_AF-A0AA38XJP6-F1
#
_entry.id   AF-A0AA38XJP6-F1
#
_cell.length_a   1.000
_cell.length_b   1.000
_cell.length_c   1.000
_cell.angle_alpha   90.00
_cell.angle_beta   90.00
_cell.angle_gamma   90.00
#
_symmetry.space_group_name_H-M   'P 1'
#
loop_
_entity.id
_entity.type
_entity.pdbx_description
1 polymer ?
#
loop_
_entity_poly.entity_id
_entity_poly.type
_entity_poly.pdbx_seq_one_letter_code
_entity_poly.pdbx_strand_id
1 'polypeptide(L)'
;MTLRLHNNLTRQLEPFTPLDPACPTLYVCGPTVYNYVHIGNARGPVVFGVLADLLRRRFGALRYARNITDVDDKINTAAREQGVPISTITNRFAAAYREDMAALGVVPPDIEPEVTAHMAQIITMIEQLVSSGHAYAAEGHVLFAVGSFEGYGKLSRRDPDEMLAGARVEVAPYKRAPGDFVLWKPSGDDLPGWESPWGRGRPGWHIECSAMAAAHLGETIDIHAGGVDLQFPHHENEIAQSECAHGGKVFARFWLHNGMLNFGGAKMSKSIGNIERVHDLVRKHAPEALRLALLSAHYRQPLDWSDALIEQSGRTLDRLYGTLRELADVAATAVIPADIEAALDDDLNTPQALAEVARIAGEARRATDPAERARLKSELLGAGLALGLLQADPAQWFGNAAGDSDDDARIQGLIDERAAAKQARDFARSDAIRDQLAAEGIVLEDTPQGVRWSQTVVIDSPFPLEPTAAEAQTAIAEEFGFFGDWSERYQYLIDLGRKLPAFPEEWKTEEHRLLGCQSMVWIVPEGNTQSLRFHAISDSAIVSGLIFLALRVYSGRTAQEILATEPSYIQDIGLSRHLSPTRSNGVAAMLAFIPRSVVSEPATAEDTALGLLSRPGFARLLAYRIFAMLSYQVVAVTVGWHIYEVTRNPFSLGLIGLAEVLPFFCVAPFAGYLVDHLPRRKLGMVACSGLIATALVLTSVAKGWLPVEGVWPIYAAIALTGMVRAFLSPIYNALFARVLPREHFARGAGLGAVVFQTGMIAGPALGGVLVGFGGKGLSYAVATAFALVAMGCLATLKVEEPVHAGPAAPIFKSIAEGARFVVGNRIMVGAMALDMFSVLLGGVVAMLPAFLHEILHHGPEGLGILRAAPALGSVCVGLWLARHPLHRNAGRVLLFAVAGFGLCVIGFGLSQHFWLSALILLFYGAFDGVSVVIRSTILQLATPEEMRGRVSSINGIFISSSNELGAFYAGTMAKVLGLVPAVVLGGFAVLSVAGITAWKNPTLRKLNLRDLQ
;
A
#
# COMPACT_ATOMS: atom_id res chain seq x y z
N MET A 1 23.56 7.35 -35.57
CA MET A 1 22.33 8.15 -35.47
C MET A 1 22.62 9.34 -34.55
N THR A 2 21.68 10.25 -34.34
CA THR A 2 21.86 11.33 -33.35
C THR A 2 21.40 10.83 -31.98
N LEU A 3 22.28 10.85 -30.98
CA LEU A 3 21.96 10.52 -29.58
C LEU A 3 20.81 11.41 -29.10
N ARG A 4 19.77 10.82 -28.51
CA ARG A 4 18.64 11.52 -27.90
C ARG A 4 18.52 11.14 -26.43
N LEU A 5 18.33 12.13 -25.57
CA LEU A 5 18.22 11.93 -24.12
C LEU A 5 16.97 12.63 -23.60
N HIS A 6 16.27 12.00 -22.66
CA HIS A 6 15.13 12.62 -22.00
C HIS A 6 15.60 13.64 -20.98
N ASN A 7 15.32 14.91 -21.25
CA ASN A 7 15.69 16.00 -20.37
C ASN A 7 14.58 16.22 -19.32
N ASN A 8 14.88 15.95 -18.04
CA ASN A 8 13.91 16.15 -16.95
C ASN A 8 13.43 17.61 -16.81
N LEU A 9 14.21 18.59 -17.28
CA LEU A 9 13.84 20.00 -17.24
C LEU A 9 12.68 20.31 -18.21
N THR A 10 12.77 19.81 -19.45
CA THR A 10 11.76 20.04 -20.51
C THR A 10 10.70 18.94 -20.58
N ARG A 11 10.97 17.77 -19.98
CA ARG A 11 10.18 16.53 -20.05
C ARG A 11 10.02 15.99 -21.47
N GLN A 12 11.00 16.25 -22.33
CA GLN A 12 11.01 15.80 -23.72
C GLN A 12 12.26 14.99 -24.03
N LEU A 13 12.13 14.11 -25.02
CA LEU A 13 13.28 13.43 -25.61
C LEU A 13 13.91 14.37 -26.64
N GLU A 14 15.14 14.79 -26.39
CA GLU A 14 15.81 15.84 -27.16
C GLU A 14 17.12 15.32 -27.76
N PRO A 15 17.51 15.77 -28.97
CA PRO A 15 18.82 15.43 -29.53
C PRO A 15 19.93 16.05 -28.68
N PHE A 16 20.87 15.21 -28.23
CA PHE A 16 22.03 15.64 -27.49
C PHE A 16 23.11 16.19 -28.42
N THR A 17 23.49 17.44 -28.19
CA THR A 17 24.61 18.11 -28.86
C THR A 17 25.45 18.80 -27.78
N PRO A 18 26.71 18.41 -27.57
CA PRO A 18 27.52 18.99 -26.49
C PRO A 18 27.90 20.44 -26.78
N LEU A 19 28.22 21.20 -25.74
CA LEU A 19 28.62 22.60 -25.80
C LEU A 19 29.98 22.73 -26.50
N ASP A 20 30.91 21.85 -26.12
CA ASP A 20 32.13 21.58 -26.86
C ASP A 20 31.96 20.29 -27.69
N PRO A 21 31.91 20.39 -29.04
CA PRO A 21 31.81 19.23 -29.93
C PRO A 21 32.89 18.15 -29.71
N ALA A 22 34.04 18.51 -29.15
CA ALA A 22 35.15 17.59 -28.92
C ALA A 22 35.16 16.95 -27.52
N CYS A 23 34.46 17.54 -26.54
CA CYS A 23 34.58 17.10 -25.15
C CYS A 23 33.31 17.42 -24.33
N PRO A 24 32.26 16.57 -24.39
CA PRO A 24 31.11 16.69 -23.51
C PRO A 24 31.51 16.68 -22.02
N THR A 25 30.69 17.35 -21.20
CA THR A 25 30.83 17.37 -19.74
C THR A 25 29.71 16.60 -19.06
N LEU A 26 30.05 15.74 -18.09
CA LEU A 26 29.09 14.95 -17.31
C LEU A 26 29.41 15.10 -15.81
N TYR A 27 28.42 15.53 -15.04
CA TYR A 27 28.47 15.51 -13.59
C TYR A 27 27.43 14.53 -13.03
N VAL A 28 27.84 13.63 -12.13
CA VAL A 28 26.93 12.72 -11.42
C VAL A 28 27.09 12.93 -9.92
N CYS A 29 25.99 13.17 -9.20
CA CYS A 29 26.04 13.26 -7.74
C CYS A 29 26.46 11.91 -7.13
N GLY A 30 27.49 11.92 -6.28
CA GLY A 30 28.03 10.71 -5.65
C GLY A 30 27.55 10.46 -4.21
N PRO A 31 28.14 9.49 -3.51
CA PRO A 31 27.64 9.03 -2.21
C PRO A 31 28.15 9.87 -1.04
N THR A 32 27.39 9.83 0.07
CA THR A 32 27.87 10.23 1.39
C THR A 32 28.58 9.07 2.08
N VAL A 33 29.88 9.21 2.37
CA VAL A 33 30.75 8.11 2.81
C VAL A 33 30.79 7.92 4.34
N TYR A 34 29.62 7.70 4.96
CA TYR A 34 29.51 7.36 6.39
C TYR A 34 29.26 5.86 6.65
N ASN A 35 28.86 5.10 5.62
CA ASN A 35 28.60 3.65 5.70
C ASN A 35 28.69 3.01 4.29
N TYR A 36 28.66 1.69 4.20
CA TYR A 36 28.53 0.95 2.94
C TYR A 36 27.27 1.37 2.18
N VAL A 37 27.41 1.55 0.86
CA VAL A 37 26.30 1.95 0.00
C VAL A 37 25.33 0.79 -0.23
N HIS A 38 24.07 1.12 -0.47
CA HIS A 38 23.06 0.15 -0.81
C HIS A 38 22.89 0.01 -2.33
N ILE A 39 22.27 -1.07 -2.79
CA ILE A 39 22.11 -1.35 -4.22
C ILE A 39 21.41 -0.23 -5.00
N GLY A 40 20.50 0.52 -4.35
CA GLY A 40 19.90 1.72 -4.92
C GLY A 40 20.91 2.81 -5.31
N ASN A 41 21.99 3.00 -4.54
CA ASN A 41 23.05 3.97 -4.86
C ASN A 41 23.91 3.50 -6.03
N ALA A 42 23.95 2.20 -6.33
CA ALA A 42 24.73 1.63 -7.42
C ALA A 42 24.08 1.84 -8.80
N ARG A 43 22.74 1.98 -8.85
CA ARG A 43 22.01 2.09 -10.13
C ARG A 43 22.43 3.31 -10.95
N GLY A 44 22.56 4.47 -10.31
CA GLY A 44 23.02 5.70 -10.98
C GLY A 44 24.40 5.52 -11.63
N PRO A 45 25.45 5.16 -10.87
CA PRO A 45 26.78 4.87 -11.40
C PRO A 45 26.82 3.80 -12.51
N VAL A 46 26.02 2.73 -12.41
CA VAL A 46 25.96 1.68 -13.45
C VAL A 46 25.34 2.22 -14.75
N VAL A 47 24.19 2.88 -14.66
CA VAL A 47 23.48 3.45 -15.83
C VAL A 47 24.31 4.56 -16.47
N PHE A 48 24.76 5.54 -15.69
CA PHE A 48 25.49 6.69 -16.22
C PHE A 48 26.93 6.34 -16.59
N GLY A 49 27.46 5.20 -16.12
CA GLY A 49 28.67 4.59 -16.65
C GLY A 49 28.49 4.13 -18.11
N VAL A 50 27.38 3.47 -18.42
CA VAL A 50 27.05 3.11 -19.82
C VAL A 50 26.92 4.36 -20.70
N LEU A 51 26.31 5.43 -20.18
CA LEU A 51 26.25 6.72 -20.87
C LEU A 51 27.65 7.33 -21.08
N ALA A 52 28.50 7.32 -20.06
CA ALA A 52 29.85 7.86 -20.14
C ALA A 52 30.66 7.15 -21.23
N ASP A 53 30.58 5.82 -21.31
CA ASP A 53 31.29 5.05 -22.33
C ASP A 53 30.70 5.28 -23.73
N LEU A 54 29.38 5.45 -23.86
CA LEU A 54 28.74 5.84 -25.12
C LEU A 54 29.24 7.21 -25.58
N LEU A 55 29.30 8.20 -24.69
CA LEU A 55 29.79 9.55 -25.01
C LEU A 55 31.26 9.53 -25.43
N ARG A 56 32.11 8.77 -24.73
CA ARG A 56 33.52 8.59 -25.11
C ARG A 56 33.65 7.97 -26.51
N ARG A 57 32.84 6.98 -26.86
CA ARG A 57 32.83 6.39 -28.21
C ARG A 57 32.34 7.35 -29.29
N ARG A 58 31.33 8.18 -28.98
CA ARG A 58 30.72 9.12 -29.92
C ARG A 58 31.56 10.36 -30.20
N PHE A 59 32.20 10.92 -29.16
CA PHE A 59 32.88 12.22 -29.23
C PHE A 59 34.40 12.12 -29.06
N GLY A 60 34.94 10.93 -28.76
CA GLY A 60 36.37 10.68 -28.59
C GLY A 60 36.93 11.05 -27.21
N ALA A 61 36.30 12.00 -26.51
CA ALA A 61 36.62 12.39 -25.14
C ALA A 61 35.37 12.69 -24.31
N LEU A 62 35.52 12.69 -22.99
CA LEU A 62 34.49 13.06 -22.01
C LEU A 62 35.22 13.65 -20.80
N ARG A 63 34.64 14.69 -20.19
CA ARG A 63 35.01 15.14 -18.84
C ARG A 63 33.94 14.71 -17.86
N TYR A 64 34.16 13.59 -17.20
CA TYR A 64 33.24 13.02 -16.23
C TYR A 64 33.71 13.26 -14.79
N ALA A 65 32.91 13.99 -14.02
CA ALA A 65 33.09 14.18 -12.59
C ALA A 65 31.99 13.51 -11.76
N ARG A 66 32.36 12.90 -10.62
CA ARG A 66 31.42 12.42 -9.60
C ARG A 66 31.99 12.70 -8.22
N ASN A 67 31.30 13.46 -7.39
CA ASN A 67 31.84 13.86 -6.09
C ASN A 67 31.81 12.73 -5.04
N ILE A 68 32.56 12.92 -3.96
CA ILE A 68 32.39 12.19 -2.70
C ILE A 68 32.04 13.19 -1.62
N THR A 69 30.89 13.00 -0.96
CA THR A 69 30.49 13.83 0.19
C THR A 69 31.13 13.27 1.46
N ASP A 70 32.26 13.86 1.85
CA ASP A 70 33.05 13.53 3.05
C ASP A 70 32.81 14.51 4.22
N VAL A 71 31.80 15.38 4.09
CA VAL A 71 31.31 16.28 5.16
C VAL A 71 29.79 16.12 5.29
N ASP A 72 29.30 15.56 6.40
CA ASP A 72 27.86 15.44 6.69
C ASP A 72 27.65 15.20 8.19
N ASP A 73 26.48 15.60 8.72
CA ASP A 73 26.13 15.40 10.14
C ASP A 73 26.12 13.89 10.53
N LYS A 74 25.85 12.98 9.58
CA LYS A 74 25.94 11.52 9.80
C LYS A 74 27.37 11.03 9.95
N ILE A 75 28.31 11.60 9.18
CA ILE A 75 29.74 11.27 9.29
C ILE A 75 30.24 11.68 10.68
N ASN A 76 29.88 12.88 11.12
CA ASN A 76 30.24 13.39 12.45
C ASN A 76 29.70 12.50 13.57
N THR A 77 28.45 12.05 13.43
CA THR A 77 27.82 11.14 14.41
C THR A 77 28.56 9.80 14.46
N ALA A 78 28.84 9.18 13.31
CA ALA A 78 29.56 7.90 13.23
C ALA A 78 31.00 7.99 13.75
N ALA A 79 31.69 9.08 13.45
CA ALA A 79 33.05 9.36 13.94
C ALA A 79 33.07 9.51 15.47
N ARG A 80 32.08 10.21 16.04
CA ARG A 80 31.93 10.39 17.49
C ARG A 80 31.60 9.08 18.21
N GLU A 81 30.71 8.27 17.65
CA GLU A 81 30.35 6.96 18.22
C GLU A 81 31.55 6.00 18.27
N GLN A 82 32.45 6.07 17.30
CA GLN A 82 33.64 5.24 17.22
C GLN A 82 34.89 5.88 17.87
N GLY A 83 34.82 7.13 18.30
CA GLY A 83 35.95 7.87 18.88
C GLY A 83 37.12 8.08 17.91
N VAL A 84 36.86 8.18 16.60
CA VAL A 84 37.89 8.35 15.56
C VAL A 84 37.69 9.66 14.78
N PRO A 85 38.74 10.20 14.13
CA PRO A 85 38.60 11.33 13.21
C PRO A 85 37.66 11.01 12.03
N ILE A 86 36.96 12.04 11.51
CA ILE A 86 36.05 11.87 10.35
C ILE A 86 36.75 11.25 9.14
N SER A 87 38.03 11.59 8.91
CA SER A 87 38.83 11.08 7.80
C SER A 87 39.00 9.56 7.84
N THR A 88 39.02 8.96 9.03
CA THR A 88 39.11 7.50 9.18
C THR A 88 37.85 6.81 8.66
N ILE A 89 36.68 7.40 8.92
CA ILE A 89 35.39 6.89 8.45
C ILE A 89 35.25 7.12 6.95
N THR A 90 35.51 8.35 6.49
CA THR A 90 35.31 8.72 5.08
C THR A 90 36.27 7.98 4.17
N ASN A 91 37.56 7.87 4.50
CA ASN A 91 38.53 7.13 3.70
C ASN A 91 38.18 5.64 3.59
N ARG A 92 37.72 5.02 4.69
CA ARG A 92 37.31 3.61 4.71
C ARG A 92 36.12 3.38 3.78
N PHE A 93 35.07 4.17 3.91
CA PHE A 93 33.85 3.96 3.12
C PHE A 93 33.97 4.47 1.68
N ALA A 94 34.83 5.46 1.41
CA ALA A 94 35.20 5.84 0.05
C ALA A 94 35.96 4.71 -0.66
N ALA A 95 36.93 4.08 0.01
CA ALA A 95 37.64 2.92 -0.54
C ALA A 95 36.69 1.75 -0.81
N ALA A 96 35.82 1.41 0.15
CA ALA A 96 34.81 0.37 -0.03
C ALA A 96 33.84 0.67 -1.18
N TYR A 97 33.40 1.93 -1.32
CA TYR A 97 32.55 2.35 -2.43
C TYR A 97 33.25 2.15 -3.78
N ARG A 98 34.54 2.52 -3.89
CA ARG A 98 35.32 2.31 -5.13
C ARG A 98 35.44 0.82 -5.47
N GLU A 99 35.72 -0.02 -4.47
CA GLU A 99 35.80 -1.47 -4.63
C GLU A 99 34.47 -2.07 -5.08
N ASP A 100 33.37 -1.72 -4.40
CA ASP A 100 32.02 -2.19 -4.71
C ASP A 100 31.58 -1.77 -6.11
N MET A 101 31.85 -0.52 -6.52
CA MET A 101 31.52 -0.03 -7.85
C MET A 101 32.37 -0.68 -8.94
N ALA A 102 33.67 -0.88 -8.68
CA ALA A 102 34.55 -1.59 -9.59
C ALA A 102 34.12 -3.04 -9.79
N ALA A 103 33.68 -3.73 -8.72
CA ALA A 103 33.13 -5.08 -8.81
C ALA A 103 31.91 -5.14 -9.74
N LEU A 104 31.03 -4.13 -9.72
CA LEU A 104 29.88 -4.01 -10.63
C LEU A 104 30.26 -3.56 -12.07
N GLY A 105 31.54 -3.47 -12.40
CA GLY A 105 32.03 -3.04 -13.71
C GLY A 105 31.79 -1.55 -13.98
N VAL A 106 31.71 -0.71 -12.95
CA VAL A 106 31.62 0.75 -13.13
C VAL A 106 33.03 1.31 -13.30
N VAL A 107 33.28 1.95 -14.44
CA VAL A 107 34.54 2.66 -14.70
C VAL A 107 34.63 3.89 -13.78
N PRO A 108 35.77 4.14 -13.12
CA PRO A 108 35.98 5.35 -12.34
C PRO A 108 35.73 6.64 -13.14
N PRO A 109 35.23 7.71 -12.50
CA PRO A 109 35.14 9.02 -13.13
C PRO A 109 36.55 9.58 -13.42
N ASP A 110 36.64 10.50 -14.38
CA ASP A 110 37.91 11.18 -14.69
C ASP A 110 38.32 12.11 -13.53
N ILE A 111 37.33 12.61 -12.78
CA ILE A 111 37.50 13.51 -11.64
C ILE A 111 36.58 13.05 -10.50
N GLU A 112 37.14 12.82 -9.30
CA GLU A 112 36.39 12.45 -8.10
C GLU A 112 36.63 13.48 -6.98
N PRO A 113 35.96 14.65 -7.00
CA PRO A 113 36.23 15.71 -6.04
C PRO A 113 35.62 15.40 -4.66
N GLU A 114 36.41 15.65 -3.60
CA GLU A 114 35.99 15.54 -2.20
C GLU A 114 35.66 16.94 -1.63
N VAL A 115 34.63 17.05 -0.78
CA VAL A 115 34.14 18.34 -0.27
C VAL A 115 35.20 19.05 0.57
N THR A 116 35.93 18.31 1.40
CA THR A 116 37.00 18.88 2.25
C THR A 116 38.12 19.55 1.44
N ALA A 117 38.37 19.10 0.20
CA ALA A 117 39.36 19.67 -0.70
C ALA A 117 38.86 20.92 -1.46
N HIS A 118 37.56 21.24 -1.42
CA HIS A 118 36.94 22.32 -2.21
C HIS A 118 36.30 23.42 -1.36
N MET A 119 36.69 23.53 -0.09
CA MET A 119 36.09 24.48 0.85
C MET A 119 36.28 25.94 0.42
N ALA A 120 37.42 26.28 -0.19
CA ALA A 120 37.69 27.64 -0.68
C ALA A 120 36.71 28.05 -1.80
N GLN A 121 36.43 27.14 -2.73
CA GLN A 121 35.48 27.35 -3.83
C GLN A 121 34.04 27.47 -3.29
N ILE A 122 33.68 26.64 -2.30
CA ILE A 122 32.38 26.72 -1.64
C ILE A 122 32.20 28.08 -0.97
N ILE A 123 33.16 28.53 -0.15
CA ILE A 123 33.09 29.84 0.53
C ILE A 123 32.98 30.96 -0.51
N THR A 124 33.78 30.93 -1.57
CA THR A 124 33.76 31.94 -2.65
C THR A 124 32.38 32.02 -3.30
N MET A 125 31.75 30.87 -3.59
CA MET A 125 30.41 30.84 -4.18
C MET A 125 29.34 31.40 -3.24
N ILE A 126 29.46 31.12 -1.93
CA ILE A 126 28.55 31.68 -0.93
C ILE A 126 28.74 33.20 -0.81
N GLU A 127 29.98 33.70 -0.84
CA GLU A 127 30.27 35.14 -0.86
C GLU A 127 29.62 35.83 -2.07
N GLN A 128 29.73 35.21 -3.25
CA GLN A 128 29.07 35.69 -4.47
C GLN A 128 27.56 35.76 -4.30
N LEU A 129 26.93 34.69 -3.80
CA LEU A 129 25.48 34.64 -3.54
C LEU A 129 25.01 35.70 -2.52
N VAL A 130 25.81 35.97 -1.48
CA VAL A 130 25.50 37.02 -0.51
C VAL A 130 25.65 38.40 -1.16
N SER A 131 26.72 38.62 -1.94
CA SER A 131 26.97 39.91 -2.60
C SER A 131 25.92 40.26 -3.67
N SER A 132 25.35 39.25 -4.34
CA SER A 132 24.30 39.40 -5.35
C SER A 132 22.88 39.49 -4.75
N GLY A 133 22.74 39.37 -3.43
CA GLY A 133 21.46 39.46 -2.72
C GLY A 133 20.61 38.18 -2.76
N HIS A 134 21.17 37.06 -3.23
CA HIS A 134 20.52 35.75 -3.28
C HIS A 134 20.73 34.91 -2.01
N ALA A 135 21.62 35.34 -1.11
CA ALA A 135 21.83 34.72 0.21
C ALA A 135 21.95 35.77 1.32
N TYR A 136 21.70 35.36 2.56
CA TYR A 136 21.84 36.21 3.74
C TYR A 136 22.41 35.45 4.94
N ALA A 137 23.15 36.16 5.78
CA ALA A 137 23.63 35.64 7.06
C ALA A 137 22.61 35.89 8.19
N ALA A 138 22.37 34.88 9.03
CA ALA A 138 21.51 34.96 10.20
C ALA A 138 22.00 33.99 11.28
N GLU A 139 22.22 34.48 12.51
CA GLU A 139 22.63 33.64 13.66
C GLU A 139 23.81 32.69 13.36
N GLY A 140 24.84 33.18 12.65
CA GLY A 140 26.03 32.39 12.26
C GLY A 140 25.79 31.39 11.11
N HIS A 141 24.56 31.30 10.58
CA HIS A 141 24.24 30.55 9.37
C HIS A 141 24.27 31.48 8.15
N VAL A 142 24.51 30.90 6.97
CA VAL A 142 24.21 31.55 5.69
C VAL A 142 23.14 30.74 4.99
N LEU A 143 22.08 31.43 4.54
CA LEU A 143 20.92 30.82 3.90
C LEU A 143 20.72 31.40 2.50
N PHE A 144 20.29 30.54 1.58
CA PHE A 144 19.80 30.96 0.28
C PHE A 144 18.37 31.46 0.41
N ALA A 145 18.09 32.65 -0.11
CA ALA A 145 16.76 33.24 -0.16
C ALA A 145 16.01 32.72 -1.38
N VAL A 146 15.15 31.71 -1.22
CA VAL A 146 14.45 31.08 -2.36
C VAL A 146 13.61 32.09 -3.14
N GLY A 147 12.95 33.02 -2.44
CA GLY A 147 12.15 34.07 -3.08
C GLY A 147 12.94 35.06 -3.95
N SER A 148 14.28 35.02 -3.92
CA SER A 148 15.12 35.84 -4.81
C SER A 148 15.32 35.23 -6.20
N PHE A 149 14.94 33.95 -6.40
CA PHE A 149 15.11 33.22 -7.66
C PHE A 149 13.75 32.83 -8.25
N GLU A 150 13.31 33.55 -9.28
CA GLU A 150 12.01 33.35 -9.93
C GLU A 150 11.87 31.94 -10.56
N GLY A 151 12.98 31.33 -10.97
CA GLY A 151 12.99 30.00 -11.61
C GLY A 151 12.93 28.81 -10.65
N TYR A 152 12.75 29.03 -9.33
CA TYR A 152 12.78 27.93 -8.36
C TYR A 152 11.61 26.96 -8.57
N GLY A 153 11.91 25.65 -8.63
CA GLY A 153 10.90 24.62 -8.89
C GLY A 153 10.76 24.24 -10.37
N LYS A 154 11.53 24.84 -11.29
CA LYS A 154 11.44 24.56 -12.72
C LYS A 154 11.81 23.12 -13.10
N LEU A 155 12.72 22.47 -12.36
CA LEU A 155 13.12 21.08 -12.62
C LEU A 155 12.07 20.08 -12.08
N SER A 156 11.61 20.30 -10.86
CA SER A 156 10.64 19.46 -10.15
C SER A 156 9.18 19.72 -10.56
N ARG A 157 8.90 20.85 -11.24
CA ARG A 157 7.56 21.33 -11.62
C ARG A 157 6.64 21.54 -10.42
N ARG A 158 7.22 21.83 -9.26
CA ARG A 158 6.48 22.13 -8.04
C ARG A 158 6.35 23.63 -7.91
N ASP A 159 5.13 24.10 -7.66
CA ASP A 159 4.88 25.51 -7.38
C ASP A 159 5.43 25.81 -5.96
N PRO A 160 6.37 26.77 -5.81
CA PRO A 160 6.90 27.16 -4.52
C PRO A 160 5.81 27.53 -3.50
N ASP A 161 4.70 28.12 -3.94
CA ASP A 161 3.59 28.52 -3.06
C ASP A 161 2.80 27.30 -2.55
N GLU A 162 2.59 26.28 -3.39
CA GLU A 162 1.96 25.01 -2.99
C GLU A 162 2.86 24.22 -2.02
N MET A 163 4.18 24.33 -2.19
CA MET A 163 5.16 23.69 -1.30
C MET A 163 5.18 24.32 0.09
N LEU A 164 5.09 25.65 0.18
CA LEU A 164 4.98 26.38 1.44
C LEU A 164 3.66 26.07 2.16
N ALA A 165 2.56 25.87 1.42
CA ALA A 165 1.26 25.49 1.99
C ALA A 165 1.24 24.08 2.62
N GLY A 166 2.09 23.16 2.13
CA GLY A 166 2.23 21.80 2.66
C GLY A 166 3.20 21.67 3.85
N ALA A 167 4.12 22.62 4.02
CA ALA A 167 5.13 22.61 5.08
C ALA A 167 4.53 23.04 6.44
N ARG A 168 3.92 22.10 7.18
CA ARG A 168 3.49 22.30 8.57
C ARG A 168 4.66 22.20 9.55
N VAL A 169 5.70 23.00 9.38
CA VAL A 169 6.86 23.03 10.28
C VAL A 169 7.06 24.47 10.76
N GLU A 170 7.30 24.66 12.06
CA GLU A 170 7.76 25.95 12.60
C GLU A 170 9.00 26.39 11.82
N VAL A 171 8.95 27.61 11.26
CA VAL A 171 10.11 28.22 10.61
C VAL A 171 11.17 28.39 11.68
N ALA A 172 12.32 27.74 11.50
CA ALA A 172 13.44 27.93 12.41
C ALA A 172 13.75 29.44 12.51
N PRO A 173 14.01 29.99 13.71
CA PRO A 173 14.05 31.43 13.96
C PRO A 173 15.05 32.20 13.05
N TYR A 174 16.10 31.52 12.57
CA TYR A 174 17.10 32.08 11.66
C TYR A 174 16.68 32.13 10.18
N LYS A 175 15.51 31.59 9.80
CA LYS A 175 15.00 31.61 8.42
C LYS A 175 14.00 32.76 8.22
N ARG A 176 14.20 33.57 7.18
CA ARG A 176 13.24 34.59 6.71
C ARG A 176 11.99 33.95 6.10
N ALA A 177 12.18 32.87 5.33
CA ALA A 177 11.09 32.11 4.74
C ALA A 177 11.25 30.60 4.99
N PRO A 178 10.14 29.83 5.10
CA PRO A 178 10.20 28.39 5.33
C PRO A 178 10.99 27.62 4.25
N GLY A 179 10.95 28.10 3.00
CA GLY A 179 11.63 27.51 1.85
C GLY A 179 13.13 27.74 1.79
N ASP A 180 13.66 28.70 2.54
CA ASP A 180 15.10 29.02 2.53
C ASP A 180 15.91 27.83 3.05
N PHE A 181 17.01 27.52 2.36
CA PHE A 181 17.89 26.39 2.69
C PHE A 181 19.29 26.88 3.06
N VAL A 182 19.99 26.07 3.84
CA VAL A 182 21.30 26.43 4.42
C VAL A 182 22.40 26.23 3.37
N LEU A 183 23.23 27.26 3.21
CA LEU A 183 24.49 27.23 2.46
C LEU A 183 25.69 27.01 3.40
N TRP A 184 25.64 27.60 4.59
CA TRP A 184 26.68 27.48 5.62
C TRP A 184 26.06 27.34 7.00
N LYS A 185 26.54 26.37 7.79
CA LYS A 185 26.06 26.06 9.14
C LYS A 185 27.20 26.25 10.16
N PRO A 186 26.98 26.91 11.30
CA PRO A 186 28.00 27.04 12.33
C PRO A 186 28.38 25.68 12.92
N SER A 187 29.64 25.54 13.31
CA SER A 187 30.20 24.31 13.86
C SER A 187 30.91 24.61 15.17
N GLY A 188 30.55 23.89 16.24
CA GLY A 188 31.22 23.99 17.54
C GLY A 188 32.61 23.37 17.52
N ASP A 189 33.35 23.50 18.63
CA ASP A 189 34.71 22.96 18.77
C ASP A 189 34.75 21.42 18.75
N ASP A 190 33.63 20.78 19.03
CA ASP A 190 33.42 19.33 19.03
C ASP A 190 33.11 18.74 17.63
N LEU A 191 32.91 19.60 16.63
CA LEU A 191 32.56 19.22 15.26
C LEU A 191 33.60 19.76 14.26
N PRO A 192 33.80 19.08 13.11
CA PRO A 192 34.65 19.63 12.06
C PRO A 192 34.09 20.97 11.56
N GLY A 193 34.98 21.93 11.36
CA GLY A 193 34.63 23.27 10.92
C GLY A 193 35.82 23.97 10.27
N TRP A 194 35.51 24.85 9.33
CA TRP A 194 36.44 25.68 8.58
C TRP A 194 36.16 27.15 8.85
N GLU A 195 37.21 27.96 8.81
CA GLU A 195 37.09 29.40 8.94
C GLU A 195 36.41 29.99 7.69
N SER A 196 35.47 30.91 7.92
CA SER A 196 34.74 31.62 6.85
C SER A 196 34.44 33.05 7.30
N PRO A 197 34.05 33.95 6.38
CA PRO A 197 33.63 35.31 6.73
C PRO A 197 32.47 35.38 7.73
N TRP A 198 31.70 34.31 7.87
CA TRP A 198 30.54 34.21 8.76
C TRP A 198 30.84 33.43 10.06
N GLY A 199 32.13 33.17 10.32
CA GLY A 199 32.60 32.39 11.46
C GLY A 199 32.86 30.92 11.11
N ARG A 200 33.34 30.18 12.11
CA ARG A 200 33.67 28.76 11.99
C ARG A 200 32.42 27.91 11.70
N GLY A 201 32.44 27.16 10.61
CA GLY A 201 31.28 26.39 10.18
C GLY A 201 31.58 25.31 9.15
N ARG A 202 30.51 24.80 8.53
CA ARG A 202 30.54 23.73 7.53
C ARG A 202 29.51 24.01 6.42
N PRO A 203 29.75 23.52 5.20
CA PRO A 203 28.83 23.76 4.09
C PRO A 203 27.51 23.01 4.29
N GLY A 204 26.46 23.50 3.63
CA GLY A 204 25.22 22.76 3.44
C GLY A 204 25.34 21.79 2.26
N TRP A 205 24.66 20.65 2.35
CA TRP A 205 24.76 19.55 1.37
C TRP A 205 24.68 19.98 -0.11
N HIS A 206 23.86 20.98 -0.44
CA HIS A 206 23.61 21.41 -1.81
C HIS A 206 24.75 22.25 -2.43
N ILE A 207 25.40 23.13 -1.64
CA ILE A 207 26.40 24.07 -2.18
C ILE A 207 27.68 23.38 -2.62
N GLU A 208 27.93 22.20 -2.07
CA GLU A 208 29.05 21.34 -2.37
C GLU A 208 29.08 20.99 -3.87
N CYS A 209 27.99 20.42 -4.38
CA CYS A 209 27.89 19.98 -5.77
C CYS A 209 27.98 21.15 -6.75
N SER A 210 27.29 22.27 -6.48
CA SER A 210 27.36 23.49 -7.29
C SER A 210 28.80 24.01 -7.44
N ALA A 211 29.53 24.13 -6.32
CA ALA A 211 30.89 24.66 -6.32
C ALA A 211 31.90 23.69 -6.96
N MET A 212 31.79 22.38 -6.68
CA MET A 212 32.68 21.37 -7.26
C MET A 212 32.44 21.19 -8.76
N ALA A 213 31.19 21.18 -9.22
CA ALA A 213 30.87 21.12 -10.64
C ALA A 213 31.43 22.34 -11.39
N ALA A 214 31.23 23.55 -10.85
CA ALA A 214 31.77 24.77 -11.44
C ALA A 214 33.31 24.77 -11.51
N ALA A 215 33.98 24.31 -10.44
CA ALA A 215 35.44 24.27 -10.37
C ALA A 215 36.08 23.33 -11.40
N HIS A 216 35.45 22.19 -11.69
CA HIS A 216 36.03 21.14 -12.54
C HIS A 216 35.50 21.11 -13.96
N LEU A 217 34.25 21.48 -14.18
CA LEU A 217 33.59 21.36 -15.48
C LEU A 217 33.19 22.72 -16.09
N GLY A 218 33.21 23.79 -15.28
CA GLY A 218 32.85 25.15 -15.69
C GLY A 218 31.44 25.54 -15.26
N GLU A 219 31.09 26.80 -15.52
CA GLU A 219 29.83 27.42 -15.06
C GLU A 219 28.56 26.84 -15.73
N THR A 220 28.71 26.28 -16.94
CA THR A 220 27.66 25.59 -17.69
C THR A 220 28.17 24.23 -18.13
N ILE A 221 27.46 23.17 -17.74
CA ILE A 221 27.77 21.78 -18.11
C ILE A 221 26.71 21.20 -19.06
N ASP A 222 27.09 20.14 -19.78
CA ASP A 222 26.19 19.48 -20.73
C ASP A 222 25.17 18.60 -20.02
N ILE A 223 25.63 17.69 -19.15
CA ILE A 223 24.79 16.71 -18.48
C ILE A 223 25.02 16.74 -16.97
N HIS A 224 23.94 16.90 -16.21
CA HIS A 224 23.90 16.65 -14.77
C HIS A 224 22.97 15.47 -14.48
N ALA A 225 23.44 14.48 -13.71
CA ALA A 225 22.67 13.28 -13.44
C ALA A 225 22.69 12.80 -11.98
N GLY A 226 21.67 12.02 -11.60
CA GLY A 226 21.56 11.44 -10.27
C GLY A 226 20.29 10.61 -10.09
N GLY A 227 20.00 10.21 -8.85
CA GLY A 227 18.74 9.54 -8.52
C GLY A 227 17.54 10.49 -8.60
N VAL A 228 16.35 9.97 -8.91
CA VAL A 228 15.10 10.78 -8.93
C VAL A 228 14.77 11.43 -7.59
N ASP A 229 15.29 10.90 -6.49
CA ASP A 229 15.23 11.49 -5.16
C ASP A 229 16.08 12.76 -5.02
N LEU A 230 17.13 12.91 -5.83
CA LEU A 230 17.95 14.13 -5.87
C LEU A 230 17.30 15.24 -6.70
N GLN A 231 16.30 14.93 -7.54
CA GLN A 231 15.59 15.96 -8.32
C GLN A 231 15.07 17.10 -7.43
N PHE A 232 14.53 16.76 -6.26
CA PHE A 232 14.11 17.73 -5.26
C PHE A 232 14.37 17.19 -3.84
N PRO A 233 14.99 17.97 -2.94
CA PRO A 233 15.39 19.37 -3.11
C PRO A 233 16.78 19.58 -3.73
N HIS A 234 17.59 18.53 -3.90
CA HIS A 234 19.04 18.67 -4.12
C HIS A 234 19.40 19.41 -5.43
N HIS A 235 19.07 18.84 -6.58
CA HIS A 235 19.36 19.42 -7.89
C HIS A 235 18.61 20.75 -8.14
N GLU A 236 17.39 20.90 -7.60
CA GLU A 236 16.67 22.18 -7.68
C GLU A 236 17.43 23.30 -6.94
N ASN A 237 18.01 22.98 -5.78
CA ASN A 237 18.84 23.92 -5.02
C ASN A 237 20.16 24.20 -5.74
N GLU A 238 20.77 23.21 -6.39
CA GLU A 238 21.99 23.42 -7.17
C GLU A 238 21.78 24.34 -8.37
N ILE A 239 20.65 24.19 -9.07
CA ILE A 239 20.25 25.13 -10.13
C ILE A 239 20.16 26.53 -9.56
N ALA A 240 19.42 26.71 -8.47
CA ALA A 240 19.22 28.03 -7.88
C ALA A 240 20.54 28.68 -7.45
N GLN A 241 21.43 27.92 -6.81
CA GLN A 241 22.75 28.39 -6.39
C GLN A 241 23.64 28.74 -7.59
N SER A 242 23.76 27.84 -8.56
CA SER A 242 24.67 27.99 -9.69
C SER A 242 24.22 29.10 -10.64
N GLU A 243 22.93 29.15 -10.99
CA GLU A 243 22.43 30.21 -11.87
C GLU A 243 22.50 31.59 -11.21
N CYS A 244 22.24 31.69 -9.90
CA CYS A 244 22.37 32.96 -9.17
C CYS A 244 23.83 33.38 -8.97
N ALA A 245 24.76 32.44 -8.74
CA ALA A 245 26.18 32.75 -8.58
C ALA A 245 26.83 33.17 -9.92
N HIS A 246 26.43 32.56 -11.03
CA HIS A 246 27.03 32.78 -12.36
C HIS A 246 26.28 33.79 -13.24
N GLY A 247 25.51 34.70 -12.64
CA GLY A 247 24.85 35.81 -13.36
C GLY A 247 23.75 35.37 -14.33
N GLY A 248 23.02 34.31 -14.00
CA GLY A 248 21.88 33.79 -14.76
C GLY A 248 22.24 32.80 -15.87
N LYS A 249 23.51 32.40 -16.00
CA LYS A 249 23.92 31.34 -16.92
C LYS A 249 23.28 30.01 -16.52
N VAL A 250 22.83 29.24 -17.51
CA VAL A 250 22.25 27.90 -17.30
C VAL A 250 23.31 27.00 -16.66
N PHE A 251 22.97 26.33 -15.56
CA PHE A 251 23.90 25.42 -14.89
C PHE A 251 24.14 24.15 -15.70
N ALA A 252 23.08 23.40 -16.05
CA ALA A 252 23.18 22.19 -16.85
C ALA A 252 22.13 22.16 -17.96
N ARG A 253 22.53 21.77 -19.17
CA ARG A 253 21.66 21.73 -20.36
C ARG A 253 20.73 20.52 -20.35
N PHE A 254 21.22 19.37 -19.89
CA PHE A 254 20.46 18.13 -19.75
C PHE A 254 20.46 17.64 -18.30
N TRP A 255 19.27 17.31 -17.80
CA TRP A 255 19.07 16.74 -16.48
C TRP A 255 18.56 15.30 -16.59
N LEU A 256 19.34 14.33 -16.13
CA LEU A 256 19.01 12.90 -16.26
C LEU A 256 18.82 12.28 -14.87
N HIS A 257 17.67 11.65 -14.63
CA HIS A 257 17.38 11.04 -13.33
C HIS A 257 17.01 9.56 -13.45
N ASN A 258 17.71 8.69 -12.72
CA ASN A 258 17.36 7.27 -12.66
C ASN A 258 16.21 7.00 -11.67
N GLY A 259 15.35 6.04 -12.01
CA GLY A 259 14.23 5.61 -11.20
C GLY A 259 14.65 4.88 -9.92
N MET A 260 13.75 4.86 -8.94
CA MET A 260 13.97 4.21 -7.64
C MET A 260 14.03 2.69 -7.76
N LEU A 261 14.71 2.04 -6.81
CA LEU A 261 14.57 0.61 -6.58
C LEU A 261 13.53 0.37 -5.48
N ASN A 262 12.59 -0.53 -5.75
CA ASN A 262 11.60 -1.00 -4.79
C ASN A 262 11.97 -2.41 -4.32
N PHE A 263 11.53 -2.80 -3.13
CA PHE A 263 11.74 -4.12 -2.56
C PHE A 263 10.38 -4.66 -2.11
N GLY A 264 9.87 -5.70 -2.77
CA GLY A 264 8.58 -6.30 -2.44
C GLY A 264 7.41 -5.32 -2.51
N GLY A 265 7.44 -4.39 -3.47
CA GLY A 265 6.42 -3.34 -3.62
C GLY A 265 6.52 -2.14 -2.66
N ALA A 266 7.50 -2.09 -1.77
CA ALA A 266 7.75 -0.96 -0.87
C ALA A 266 9.03 -0.18 -1.25
N LYS A 267 9.03 1.13 -0.98
CA LYS A 267 10.21 1.99 -1.16
C LYS A 267 11.32 1.62 -0.18
N MET A 268 12.58 1.62 -0.64
CA MET A 268 13.75 1.42 0.22
C MET A 268 13.86 2.53 1.29
N SER A 269 13.99 2.16 2.56
CA SER A 269 14.32 3.11 3.63
C SER A 269 15.04 2.44 4.80
N LYS A 270 15.98 3.17 5.41
CA LYS A 270 16.70 2.72 6.61
C LYS A 270 15.74 2.41 7.77
N SER A 271 14.64 3.14 7.88
CA SER A 271 13.61 2.98 8.91
C SER A 271 12.79 1.70 8.78
N ILE A 272 12.72 1.10 7.57
CA ILE A 272 11.98 -0.15 7.31
C ILE A 272 12.90 -1.38 7.37
N GLY A 273 14.23 -1.18 7.37
CA GLY A 273 15.22 -2.26 7.47
C GLY A 273 15.35 -3.10 6.18
N ASN A 274 14.83 -2.64 5.05
CA ASN A 274 14.84 -3.33 3.75
C ASN A 274 16.02 -2.92 2.85
N ILE A 275 17.21 -2.75 3.44
CA ILE A 275 18.41 -2.30 2.71
C ILE A 275 19.35 -3.48 2.47
N GLU A 276 19.67 -3.73 1.20
CA GLU A 276 20.76 -4.61 0.79
C GLU A 276 21.98 -3.77 0.40
N ARG A 277 23.11 -4.08 1.04
CA ARG A 277 24.39 -3.40 0.80
C ARG A 277 25.05 -4.02 -0.42
N VAL A 278 25.63 -3.18 -1.28
CA VAL A 278 26.36 -3.66 -2.47
C VAL A 278 27.49 -4.58 -2.04
N HIS A 279 28.25 -4.18 -1.03
CA HIS A 279 29.34 -4.93 -0.42
C HIS A 279 29.00 -6.37 -0.04
N ASP A 280 27.77 -6.63 0.41
CA ASP A 280 27.33 -7.98 0.80
C ASP A 280 26.81 -8.74 -0.43
N LEU A 281 26.16 -8.06 -1.36
CA LEU A 281 25.61 -8.66 -2.58
C LEU A 281 26.68 -9.15 -3.54
N VAL A 282 27.74 -8.36 -3.76
CA VAL A 282 28.85 -8.74 -4.67
C VAL A 282 29.63 -9.95 -4.17
N ARG A 283 29.50 -10.30 -2.88
CA ARG A 283 30.08 -11.52 -2.29
C ARG A 283 29.17 -12.74 -2.40
N LYS A 284 27.84 -12.52 -2.43
CA LYS A 284 26.84 -13.58 -2.52
C LYS A 284 26.49 -13.98 -3.94
N HIS A 285 26.60 -13.03 -4.87
CA HIS A 285 26.20 -13.21 -6.27
C HIS A 285 27.28 -12.71 -7.20
N ALA A 286 27.31 -13.27 -8.42
CA ALA A 286 28.19 -12.79 -9.47
C ALA A 286 27.93 -11.29 -9.75
N PRO A 287 28.96 -10.42 -9.70
CA PRO A 287 28.76 -8.98 -9.87
C PRO A 287 28.12 -8.57 -11.21
N GLU A 288 28.45 -9.28 -12.30
CA GLU A 288 27.80 -9.05 -13.61
C GLU A 288 26.30 -9.38 -13.59
N ALA A 289 25.84 -10.34 -12.76
CA ALA A 289 24.41 -10.63 -12.63
C ALA A 289 23.67 -9.47 -11.95
N LEU A 290 24.28 -8.86 -10.94
CA LEU A 290 23.76 -7.65 -10.29
C LEU A 290 23.72 -6.47 -11.27
N ARG A 291 24.76 -6.31 -12.09
CA ARG A 291 24.81 -5.30 -13.15
C ARG A 291 23.71 -5.49 -14.19
N LEU A 292 23.53 -6.72 -14.69
CA LEU A 292 22.45 -7.04 -15.63
C LEU A 292 21.08 -6.77 -15.01
N ALA A 293 20.87 -7.14 -13.74
CA ALA A 293 19.63 -6.85 -13.03
C ALA A 293 19.32 -5.35 -13.00
N LEU A 294 20.31 -4.50 -12.72
CA LEU A 294 20.17 -3.04 -12.71
C LEU A 294 19.86 -2.44 -14.10
N LEU A 295 20.34 -3.08 -15.17
CA LEU A 295 20.14 -2.66 -16.57
C LEU A 295 18.90 -3.28 -17.23
N SER A 296 18.26 -4.25 -16.57
CA SER A 296 17.12 -5.02 -17.11
C SER A 296 15.87 -4.18 -17.40
N ALA A 297 15.71 -3.06 -16.68
CA ALA A 297 14.64 -2.08 -16.89
C ALA A 297 15.22 -0.74 -17.32
N HIS A 298 14.45 0.00 -18.11
CA HIS A 298 14.83 1.34 -18.56
C HIS A 298 15.19 2.22 -17.37
N TYR A 299 16.28 2.99 -17.47
CA TYR A 299 16.88 3.65 -16.30
C TYR A 299 15.94 4.59 -15.55
N ARG A 300 15.01 5.23 -16.27
CA ARG A 300 13.98 6.15 -15.75
C ARG A 300 12.83 5.45 -15.00
N GLN A 301 12.63 4.15 -15.24
CA GLN A 301 11.54 3.39 -14.63
C GLN A 301 11.92 2.87 -13.24
N PRO A 302 10.98 2.79 -12.29
CA PRO A 302 11.22 2.08 -11.06
C PRO A 302 11.53 0.61 -11.35
N LEU A 303 12.47 0.03 -10.61
CA LEU A 303 12.87 -1.38 -10.73
C LEU A 303 12.52 -2.10 -9.42
N ASP A 304 11.80 -3.20 -9.50
CA ASP A 304 11.53 -4.05 -8.33
C ASP A 304 12.69 -5.04 -8.15
N TRP A 305 13.37 -4.92 -7.02
CA TRP A 305 14.56 -5.70 -6.69
C TRP A 305 14.16 -6.90 -5.84
N SER A 306 14.57 -8.09 -6.28
CA SER A 306 14.30 -9.37 -5.61
C SER A 306 15.38 -10.39 -5.95
N ASP A 307 15.54 -11.40 -5.09
CA ASP A 307 16.44 -12.54 -5.37
C ASP A 307 16.07 -13.25 -6.67
N ALA A 308 14.78 -13.36 -6.98
CA ALA A 308 14.28 -13.92 -8.24
C ALA A 308 14.79 -13.15 -9.48
N LEU A 309 14.89 -11.82 -9.40
CA LEU A 309 15.46 -11.00 -10.47
C LEU A 309 16.97 -11.26 -10.64
N ILE A 310 17.70 -11.41 -9.53
CA ILE A 310 19.14 -11.70 -9.55
C ILE A 310 19.36 -13.09 -10.15
N GLU A 311 18.62 -14.11 -9.71
CA GLU A 311 18.68 -15.47 -10.25
C GLU A 311 18.33 -15.50 -11.75
N GLN A 312 17.28 -14.79 -12.16
CA GLN A 312 16.90 -14.68 -13.57
C GLN A 312 18.02 -14.03 -14.40
N SER A 313 18.68 -13.01 -13.85
CA SER A 313 19.81 -12.33 -14.50
C SER A 313 21.01 -13.28 -14.60
N GLY A 314 21.30 -14.05 -13.55
CA GLY A 314 22.31 -15.12 -13.55
C GLY A 314 22.05 -16.16 -14.65
N ARG A 315 20.84 -16.73 -14.70
CA ARG A 315 20.44 -17.70 -15.74
C ARG A 315 20.50 -17.12 -17.16
N THR A 316 20.26 -15.83 -17.30
CA THR A 316 20.40 -15.14 -18.59
C THR A 316 21.86 -15.05 -18.99
N LEU A 317 22.75 -14.67 -18.08
CA LEU A 317 24.19 -14.66 -18.31
C LEU A 317 24.74 -16.06 -18.58
N ASP A 318 24.28 -17.09 -17.87
CA ASP A 318 24.68 -18.49 -18.14
C ASP A 318 24.40 -18.89 -19.59
N ARG A 319 23.27 -18.46 -20.17
CA ARG A 319 22.97 -18.73 -21.58
C ARG A 319 23.90 -17.98 -22.53
N LEU A 320 24.25 -16.74 -22.19
CA LEU A 320 25.14 -15.91 -23.01
C LEU A 320 26.59 -16.42 -22.95
N TYR A 321 27.11 -16.65 -21.75
CA TYR A 321 28.42 -17.26 -21.54
C TYR A 321 28.49 -18.67 -22.10
N GLY A 322 27.41 -19.46 -22.03
CA GLY A 322 27.33 -20.79 -22.64
C GLY A 322 27.52 -20.73 -24.15
N THR A 323 26.94 -19.71 -24.79
CA THR A 323 27.12 -19.45 -26.23
C THR A 323 28.56 -19.06 -26.55
N LEU A 324 29.18 -18.21 -25.73
CA LEU A 324 30.60 -17.85 -25.89
C LEU A 324 31.54 -19.06 -25.70
N ARG A 325 31.20 -19.97 -24.77
CA ARG A 325 31.92 -21.21 -24.52
C ARG A 325 31.84 -22.16 -25.72
N GLU A 326 30.66 -22.30 -26.35
CA GLU A 326 30.48 -23.07 -27.58
C GLU A 326 31.22 -22.50 -28.79
N LEU A 327 31.57 -21.20 -28.74
CA LEU A 327 32.31 -20.49 -29.77
C LEU A 327 33.77 -20.25 -29.36
N ALA A 328 34.28 -20.92 -28.34
CA ALA A 328 35.62 -20.68 -27.79
C ALA A 328 36.74 -20.86 -28.83
N ASP A 329 36.56 -21.81 -29.76
CA ASP A 329 37.46 -22.15 -30.87
C ASP A 329 37.49 -21.10 -32.00
N VAL A 330 36.52 -20.19 -32.04
CA VAL A 330 36.40 -19.18 -33.10
C VAL A 330 37.13 -17.90 -32.70
N ALA A 331 38.16 -17.49 -33.44
CA ALA A 331 38.83 -16.21 -33.21
C ALA A 331 37.96 -15.04 -33.71
N ALA A 332 37.65 -14.09 -32.83
CA ALA A 332 36.91 -12.88 -33.17
C ALA A 332 37.37 -11.71 -32.30
N THR A 333 37.38 -10.51 -32.88
CA THR A 333 37.59 -9.24 -32.19
C THR A 333 36.23 -8.61 -31.92
N ALA A 334 36.04 -7.96 -30.78
CA ALA A 334 34.75 -7.40 -30.42
C ALA A 334 34.39 -6.19 -31.30
N VAL A 335 33.22 -6.22 -31.94
CA VAL A 335 32.70 -5.11 -32.75
C VAL A 335 31.30 -4.78 -32.27
N ILE A 336 31.08 -3.55 -31.83
CA ILE A 336 29.78 -3.12 -31.31
C ILE A 336 28.78 -3.04 -32.46
N PRO A 337 27.67 -3.81 -32.42
CA PRO A 337 26.66 -3.78 -33.48
C PRO A 337 25.98 -2.41 -33.58
N ALA A 338 25.65 -1.99 -34.80
CA ALA A 338 24.95 -0.72 -35.03
C ALA A 338 23.58 -0.67 -34.36
N ASP A 339 22.89 -1.80 -34.22
CA ASP A 339 21.57 -1.89 -33.58
C ASP A 339 21.65 -1.70 -32.06
N ILE A 340 22.74 -2.15 -31.42
CA ILE A 340 23.01 -1.89 -29.99
C ILE A 340 23.26 -0.40 -29.78
N GLU A 341 24.10 0.20 -30.63
CA GLU A 341 24.38 1.64 -30.60
C GLU A 341 23.11 2.46 -30.88
N ALA A 342 22.23 2.03 -31.79
CA ALA A 342 20.96 2.69 -32.06
C ALA A 342 19.98 2.61 -30.88
N ALA A 343 19.94 1.48 -30.17
CA ALA A 343 19.13 1.34 -28.96
C ALA A 343 19.64 2.24 -27.82
N LEU A 344 20.96 2.35 -27.66
CA LEU A 344 21.56 3.24 -26.66
C LEU A 344 21.44 4.72 -27.04
N ASP A 345 21.48 5.05 -28.34
CA ASP A 345 21.22 6.40 -28.86
C ASP A 345 19.77 6.86 -28.59
N ASP A 346 18.84 5.94 -28.32
CA ASP A 346 17.45 6.24 -27.96
C ASP A 346 17.24 6.21 -26.44
N ASP A 347 17.66 7.27 -25.75
CA ASP A 347 17.48 7.45 -24.30
C ASP A 347 18.08 6.33 -23.43
N LEU A 348 19.21 5.74 -23.85
CA LEU A 348 19.84 4.60 -23.15
C LEU A 348 18.86 3.44 -22.95
N ASN A 349 18.17 3.02 -24.01
CA ASN A 349 17.20 1.93 -23.96
C ASN A 349 17.89 0.56 -23.79
N THR A 350 18.38 0.31 -22.58
CA THR A 350 19.07 -0.94 -22.20
C THR A 350 18.19 -2.19 -22.35
N PRO A 351 16.86 -2.19 -22.11
CA PRO A 351 16.03 -3.35 -22.42
C PRO A 351 16.04 -3.74 -23.89
N GLN A 352 15.99 -2.76 -24.80
CA GLN A 352 16.07 -3.02 -26.25
C GLN A 352 17.47 -3.52 -26.64
N ALA A 353 18.54 -2.94 -26.07
CA ALA A 353 19.89 -3.43 -26.29
C ALA A 353 20.07 -4.88 -25.79
N LEU A 354 19.49 -5.24 -24.63
CA LEU A 354 19.52 -6.60 -24.09
C LEU A 354 18.71 -7.59 -24.94
N ALA A 355 17.58 -7.16 -25.50
CA ALA A 355 16.83 -7.97 -26.46
C ALA A 355 17.66 -8.29 -27.71
N GLU A 356 18.44 -7.32 -28.18
CA GLU A 356 19.34 -7.49 -29.32
C GLU A 356 20.53 -8.40 -28.99
N VAL A 357 21.13 -8.29 -27.79
CA VAL A 357 22.12 -9.26 -27.28
C VAL A 357 21.57 -10.69 -27.31
N ALA A 358 20.33 -10.89 -26.86
CA ALA A 358 19.69 -12.20 -26.85
C ALA A 358 19.43 -12.73 -28.28
N ARG A 359 19.06 -11.84 -29.22
CA ARG A 359 18.90 -12.18 -30.64
C ARG A 359 20.21 -12.67 -31.25
N ILE A 360 21.30 -11.91 -31.08
CA ILE A 360 22.64 -12.25 -31.58
C ILE A 360 23.08 -13.60 -31.01
N ALA A 361 22.93 -13.82 -29.70
CA ALA A 361 23.28 -15.10 -29.08
C ALA A 361 22.44 -16.28 -29.61
N GLY A 362 21.15 -16.06 -29.89
CA GLY A 362 20.26 -17.06 -30.48
C GLY A 362 20.58 -17.41 -31.93
N GLU A 363 21.09 -16.45 -32.71
CA GLU A 363 21.61 -16.70 -34.06
C GLU A 363 22.96 -17.40 -34.02
N ALA A 364 23.84 -17.02 -33.10
CA ALA A 364 25.17 -17.62 -32.96
C ALA A 364 25.11 -19.12 -32.67
N ARG A 365 24.14 -19.57 -31.86
CA ARG A 365 23.89 -21.00 -31.57
C ARG A 365 23.34 -21.79 -32.77
N ARG A 366 22.68 -21.12 -33.73
CA ARG A 366 22.09 -21.77 -34.91
C ARG A 366 23.00 -21.73 -36.13
N ALA A 367 23.98 -20.83 -36.14
CA ALA A 367 24.91 -20.66 -37.24
C ALA A 367 25.83 -21.89 -37.37
N THR A 368 25.87 -22.47 -38.57
CA THR A 368 26.75 -23.60 -38.92
C THR A 368 27.97 -23.15 -39.73
N ASP A 369 27.85 -22.03 -40.44
CA ASP A 369 28.93 -21.45 -41.25
C ASP A 369 30.01 -20.80 -40.35
N PRO A 370 31.31 -21.14 -40.52
CA PRO A 370 32.38 -20.59 -39.70
C PRO A 370 32.52 -19.06 -39.77
N ALA A 371 32.30 -18.45 -40.95
CA ALA A 371 32.40 -16.99 -41.09
C ALA A 371 31.26 -16.28 -40.35
N GLU A 372 30.05 -16.82 -40.44
CA GLU A 372 28.89 -16.34 -39.70
C GLU A 372 29.07 -16.48 -38.18
N ARG A 373 29.60 -17.62 -37.70
CA ARG A 373 29.92 -17.84 -36.28
C ARG A 373 30.94 -16.83 -35.77
N ALA A 374 31.97 -16.50 -36.57
CA ALA A 374 32.96 -15.48 -36.22
C ALA A 374 32.36 -14.08 -36.13
N ARG A 375 31.48 -13.71 -37.08
CA ARG A 375 30.77 -12.42 -37.06
C ARG A 375 29.87 -12.31 -35.84
N LEU A 376 29.05 -13.32 -35.55
CA LEU A 376 28.12 -13.30 -34.42
C LEU A 376 28.84 -13.34 -33.06
N LYS A 377 29.99 -14.04 -32.94
CA LYS A 377 30.85 -13.95 -31.74
C LYS A 377 31.40 -12.54 -31.56
N SER A 378 31.90 -11.92 -32.64
CA SER A 378 32.41 -10.55 -32.65
C SER A 378 31.34 -9.53 -32.20
N GLU A 379 30.13 -9.66 -32.75
CA GLU A 379 28.97 -8.83 -32.40
C GLU A 379 28.52 -9.05 -30.95
N LEU A 380 28.49 -10.30 -30.46
CA LEU A 380 28.11 -10.61 -29.07
C LEU A 380 29.10 -10.04 -28.05
N LEU A 381 30.40 -10.18 -28.31
CA LEU A 381 31.45 -9.57 -27.47
C LEU A 381 31.36 -8.05 -27.51
N GLY A 382 31.10 -7.45 -28.67
CA GLY A 382 30.91 -6.00 -28.81
C GLY A 382 29.67 -5.49 -28.07
N ALA A 383 28.56 -6.21 -28.16
CA ALA A 383 27.33 -5.88 -27.43
C ALA A 383 27.53 -5.99 -25.91
N GLY A 384 28.28 -7.00 -25.45
CA GLY A 384 28.73 -7.12 -24.07
C GLY A 384 29.56 -5.92 -23.62
N LEU A 385 30.58 -5.55 -24.38
CA LEU A 385 31.42 -4.36 -24.09
C LEU A 385 30.61 -3.07 -23.99
N ALA A 386 29.63 -2.86 -24.86
CA ALA A 386 28.81 -1.65 -24.85
C ALA A 386 27.99 -1.49 -23.55
N LEU A 387 27.59 -2.61 -22.92
CA LEU A 387 26.80 -2.63 -21.69
C LEU A 387 27.65 -2.91 -20.43
N GLY A 388 28.92 -3.28 -20.60
CA GLY A 388 29.79 -3.77 -19.52
C GLY A 388 29.38 -5.15 -19.00
N LEU A 389 28.92 -6.04 -19.89
CA LEU A 389 28.55 -7.43 -19.63
C LEU A 389 29.44 -8.37 -20.44
N LEU A 390 29.52 -9.65 -20.09
CA LEU A 390 30.34 -10.63 -20.82
C LEU A 390 31.84 -10.27 -20.81
N GLN A 391 32.32 -9.74 -19.68
CA GLN A 391 33.71 -9.29 -19.51
C GLN A 391 34.60 -10.39 -18.93
N ALA A 392 34.02 -11.32 -18.17
CA ALA A 392 34.72 -12.48 -17.66
C ALA A 392 35.06 -13.49 -18.78
N ASP A 393 36.03 -14.36 -18.52
CA ASP A 393 36.26 -15.52 -19.38
C ASP A 393 35.12 -16.55 -19.19
N PRO A 394 34.55 -17.14 -20.26
CA PRO A 394 33.49 -18.14 -20.11
C PRO A 394 33.88 -19.34 -19.24
N ALA A 395 35.15 -19.77 -19.26
CA ALA A 395 35.61 -20.84 -18.39
C ALA A 395 35.66 -20.39 -16.92
N GLN A 396 36.02 -19.14 -16.63
CA GLN A 396 35.94 -18.58 -15.26
C GLN A 396 34.50 -18.41 -14.79
N TRP A 397 33.59 -17.98 -15.67
CA TRP A 397 32.16 -17.86 -15.37
C TRP A 397 31.55 -19.19 -14.94
N PHE A 398 31.90 -20.29 -15.62
CA PHE A 398 31.43 -21.63 -15.28
C PHE A 398 32.36 -22.42 -14.35
N GLY A 399 33.53 -21.87 -13.96
CA GLY A 399 34.65 -22.68 -13.52
C GLY A 399 35.77 -21.90 -12.84
N ASN A 400 35.45 -21.33 -11.68
CA ASN A 400 36.21 -21.46 -10.44
C ASN A 400 35.25 -21.78 -9.27
N ALA A 401 34.29 -22.67 -9.54
CA ALA A 401 33.60 -23.49 -8.54
C ALA A 401 34.23 -24.91 -8.46
N ALA A 402 35.38 -25.12 -9.11
CA ALA A 402 36.16 -26.36 -9.10
C ALA A 402 37.40 -26.21 -8.22
N GLY A 403 37.15 -25.96 -6.93
CA GLY A 403 38.17 -25.84 -5.90
C GLY A 403 37.52 -25.71 -4.53
N ASP A 404 36.79 -26.73 -4.09
CA ASP A 404 37.22 -27.62 -3.00
C ASP A 404 36.08 -28.61 -2.67
N SER A 405 36.07 -29.80 -3.27
CA SER A 405 35.59 -31.01 -2.61
C SER A 405 36.11 -32.24 -3.34
N ASP A 406 36.86 -33.08 -2.61
CA ASP A 406 37.33 -34.43 -2.95
C ASP A 406 36.20 -35.38 -3.44
N ASP A 407 34.94 -34.94 -3.36
CA ASP A 407 33.73 -35.70 -3.64
C ASP A 407 33.45 -35.93 -5.14
N ASP A 408 33.71 -34.97 -6.04
CA ASP A 408 33.35 -35.13 -7.45
C ASP A 408 34.17 -36.23 -8.17
N ALA A 409 35.45 -36.35 -7.83
CA ALA A 409 36.31 -37.42 -8.34
C ALA A 409 35.89 -38.81 -7.79
N ARG A 410 35.44 -38.85 -6.54
CA ARG A 410 34.92 -40.05 -5.88
C ARG A 410 33.60 -40.52 -6.51
N ILE A 411 32.69 -39.59 -6.79
CA ILE A 411 31.38 -39.85 -7.42
C ILE A 411 31.57 -40.43 -8.82
N GLN A 412 32.48 -39.85 -9.61
CA GLN A 412 32.76 -40.38 -10.95
C GLN A 412 33.35 -41.81 -10.88
N GLY A 413 34.24 -42.08 -9.91
CA GLY A 413 34.76 -43.43 -9.68
C GLY A 413 33.69 -44.46 -9.33
N LEU A 414 32.69 -44.09 -8.52
CA LEU A 414 31.56 -44.96 -8.17
C LEU A 414 30.63 -45.21 -9.37
N ILE A 415 30.44 -44.23 -10.25
CA ILE A 415 29.65 -44.40 -11.48
C ILE A 415 30.32 -45.39 -12.44
N ASP A 416 31.64 -45.31 -12.56
CA ASP A 416 32.42 -46.22 -13.40
C ASP A 416 32.41 -47.66 -12.83
N GLU A 417 32.51 -47.81 -11.50
CA GLU A 417 32.37 -49.10 -10.82
C GLU A 417 30.97 -49.70 -11.01
N ARG A 418 29.91 -48.88 -10.95
CA ARG A 418 28.53 -49.31 -11.23
C ARG A 418 28.37 -49.76 -12.68
N ALA A 419 28.97 -49.07 -13.64
CA ALA A 419 28.95 -49.46 -15.05
C ALA A 419 29.64 -50.82 -15.28
N ALA A 420 30.78 -51.04 -14.61
CA ALA A 420 31.49 -52.32 -14.63
C ALA A 420 30.67 -53.45 -13.97
N ALA A 421 30.02 -53.19 -12.83
CA ALA A 421 29.15 -54.15 -12.14
C ALA A 421 27.95 -54.56 -13.01
N LYS A 422 27.32 -53.61 -13.71
CA LYS A 422 26.25 -53.90 -14.69
C LYS A 422 26.74 -54.77 -15.85
N GLN A 423 27.93 -54.51 -16.39
CA GLN A 423 28.52 -55.35 -17.45
C GLN A 423 28.83 -56.76 -16.95
N ALA A 424 29.27 -56.90 -15.70
CA ALA A 424 29.53 -58.18 -15.04
C ALA A 424 28.26 -58.92 -14.57
N ARG A 425 27.07 -58.34 -14.79
CA ARG A 425 25.75 -58.84 -14.28
C ARG A 425 25.66 -58.95 -12.76
N ASP A 426 26.47 -58.19 -12.02
CA ASP A 426 26.35 -58.05 -10.58
C ASP A 426 25.38 -56.90 -10.25
N PHE A 427 24.10 -57.22 -10.31
CA PHE A 427 23.02 -56.27 -10.07
C PHE A 427 22.95 -55.83 -8.60
N ALA A 428 23.40 -56.68 -7.66
CA ALA A 428 23.42 -56.35 -6.25
C ALA A 428 24.45 -55.24 -5.95
N ARG A 429 25.66 -55.32 -6.53
CA ARG A 429 26.66 -54.27 -6.39
C ARG A 429 26.26 -52.99 -7.11
N SER A 430 25.65 -53.09 -8.30
CA SER A 430 25.13 -51.93 -9.04
C SER A 430 24.04 -51.18 -8.27
N ASP A 431 23.11 -51.91 -7.64
CA ASP A 431 22.05 -51.30 -6.83
C ASP A 431 22.62 -50.71 -5.52
N ALA A 432 23.57 -51.38 -4.87
CA ALA A 432 24.24 -50.83 -3.69
C ALA A 432 24.96 -49.49 -3.96
N ILE A 433 25.63 -49.36 -5.11
CA ILE A 433 26.28 -48.11 -5.51
C ILE A 433 25.25 -47.03 -5.87
N ARG A 434 24.14 -47.40 -6.52
CA ARG A 434 23.04 -46.46 -6.79
C ARG A 434 22.44 -45.94 -5.49
N ASP A 435 22.20 -46.82 -4.54
CA ASP A 435 21.58 -46.47 -3.26
C ASP A 435 22.56 -45.66 -2.39
N GLN A 436 23.87 -45.93 -2.47
CA GLN A 436 24.91 -45.10 -1.84
C GLN A 436 24.93 -43.68 -2.43
N LEU A 437 24.97 -43.54 -3.76
CA LEU A 437 24.97 -42.23 -4.41
C LEU A 437 23.65 -41.48 -4.18
N ALA A 438 22.52 -42.19 -4.15
CA ALA A 438 21.22 -41.61 -3.82
C ALA A 438 21.14 -41.14 -2.35
N ALA A 439 21.76 -41.86 -1.41
CA ALA A 439 21.85 -41.43 -0.01
C ALA A 439 22.71 -40.16 0.15
N GLU A 440 23.68 -39.96 -0.74
CA GLU A 440 24.50 -38.75 -0.82
C GLU A 440 23.84 -37.64 -1.67
N GLY A 441 22.58 -37.81 -2.06
CA GLY A 441 21.80 -36.80 -2.80
C GLY A 441 22.03 -36.80 -4.31
N ILE A 442 22.73 -37.78 -4.87
CA ILE A 442 23.12 -37.83 -6.29
C ILE A 442 22.22 -38.81 -7.04
N VAL A 443 21.47 -38.31 -8.01
CA VAL A 443 20.57 -39.13 -8.83
C VAL A 443 21.26 -39.45 -10.16
N LEU A 444 21.25 -40.74 -10.50
CA LEU A 444 21.82 -41.26 -11.74
C LEU A 444 20.72 -41.52 -12.76
N GLU A 445 20.87 -40.94 -13.95
CA GLU A 445 20.03 -41.16 -15.12
C GLU A 445 20.81 -41.93 -16.19
N ASP A 446 20.40 -43.17 -16.47
CA ASP A 446 21.03 -44.02 -17.48
C ASP A 446 20.52 -43.60 -18.88
N THR A 447 21.36 -42.95 -19.72
CA THR A 447 21.01 -42.58 -21.10
C THR A 447 21.75 -43.45 -22.14
N PRO A 448 21.28 -43.54 -23.41
CA PRO A 448 21.99 -44.28 -24.46
C PRO A 448 23.41 -43.79 -24.77
N GLN A 449 23.76 -42.57 -24.32
CA GLN A 449 25.06 -41.91 -24.55
C GLN A 449 25.98 -41.99 -23.32
N GLY A 450 25.54 -42.60 -22.21
CA GLY A 450 26.26 -42.69 -20.94
C GLY A 450 25.38 -42.41 -19.74
N VAL A 451 25.89 -42.67 -18.53
CA VAL A 451 25.22 -42.33 -17.27
C VAL A 451 25.39 -40.84 -17.02
N ARG A 452 24.30 -40.08 -17.01
CA ARG A 452 24.30 -38.70 -16.54
C ARG A 452 23.97 -38.70 -15.06
N TRP A 453 24.66 -37.89 -14.29
CA TRP A 453 24.33 -37.70 -12.89
C TRP A 453 24.00 -36.24 -12.67
N SER A 454 23.03 -36.01 -11.81
CA SER A 454 22.73 -34.69 -11.26
C SER A 454 22.79 -34.82 -9.75
N GLN A 455 23.52 -33.93 -9.08
CA GLN A 455 23.21 -33.68 -7.69
C GLN A 455 21.75 -33.26 -7.64
N THR A 456 20.94 -34.05 -6.97
CA THR A 456 19.69 -33.52 -6.45
C THR A 456 20.16 -32.41 -5.54
N VAL A 457 19.90 -31.17 -5.94
CA VAL A 457 19.65 -30.16 -4.93
C VAL A 457 18.50 -30.77 -4.15
N VAL A 458 18.82 -31.48 -3.05
CA VAL A 458 17.97 -31.50 -1.89
C VAL A 458 17.60 -30.03 -1.80
N ILE A 459 16.35 -29.71 -2.12
CA ILE A 459 15.85 -28.38 -1.81
C ILE A 459 16.02 -28.33 -0.32
N ASP A 460 17.15 -27.72 0.06
CA ASP A 460 17.66 -27.63 1.40
C ASP A 460 16.46 -27.14 2.18
N SER A 461 16.09 -27.85 3.24
CA SER A 461 15.23 -27.21 4.21
C SER A 461 15.92 -25.88 4.52
N PRO A 462 15.30 -24.71 4.27
CA PRO A 462 15.99 -23.43 4.41
C PRO A 462 16.30 -23.09 5.88
N PHE A 463 16.07 -24.05 6.78
CA PHE A 463 16.22 -24.02 8.21
C PHE A 463 17.24 -25.11 8.62
N PRO A 464 18.15 -24.82 9.57
CA PRO A 464 18.98 -25.85 10.20
C PRO A 464 18.11 -27.01 10.70
N LEU A 465 18.50 -28.25 10.43
CA LEU A 465 17.72 -29.44 10.82
C LEU A 465 18.20 -29.96 12.18
N GLU A 466 17.68 -29.39 13.28
CA GLU A 466 17.90 -30.01 14.59
C GLU A 466 17.10 -31.32 14.74
N PRO A 467 17.62 -32.36 15.44
CA PRO A 467 16.96 -33.67 15.54
C PRO A 467 15.57 -33.63 16.17
N THR A 468 15.35 -32.75 17.17
CA THR A 468 14.05 -32.60 17.86
C THR A 468 13.58 -31.15 17.91
N ALA A 469 12.26 -30.93 17.99
CA ALA A 469 11.69 -29.58 18.12
C ALA A 469 12.16 -28.86 19.41
N ALA A 470 12.53 -29.61 20.45
CA ALA A 470 13.10 -29.08 21.69
C ALA A 470 14.55 -28.57 21.52
N GLU A 471 15.37 -29.28 20.74
CA GLU A 471 16.72 -28.83 20.38
C GLU A 471 16.68 -27.58 19.49
N ALA A 472 15.74 -27.51 18.53
CA ALA A 472 15.52 -26.31 17.71
C ALA A 472 15.17 -25.09 18.57
N GLN A 473 14.31 -25.25 19.57
CA GLN A 473 13.95 -24.18 20.51
C GLN A 473 15.14 -23.73 21.37
N THR A 474 15.97 -24.68 21.81
CA THR A 474 17.18 -24.39 22.61
C THR A 474 18.23 -23.65 21.78
N ALA A 475 18.47 -24.09 20.54
CA ALA A 475 19.36 -23.42 19.61
C ALA A 475 18.92 -21.99 19.29
N ILE A 476 17.61 -21.78 19.07
CA ILE A 476 17.05 -20.42 18.88
C ILE A 476 17.29 -19.56 20.13
N ALA A 477 17.08 -20.12 21.33
CA ALA A 477 17.29 -19.38 22.58
C ALA A 477 18.76 -18.98 22.79
N GLU A 478 19.71 -19.88 22.51
CA GLU A 478 21.14 -19.62 22.58
C GLU A 478 21.58 -18.57 21.54
N GLU A 479 21.14 -18.69 20.29
CA GLU A 479 21.42 -17.72 19.22
C GLU A 479 20.97 -16.29 19.60
N PHE A 480 19.77 -16.16 20.15
CA PHE A 480 19.25 -14.86 20.59
C PHE A 480 19.93 -14.35 21.87
N GLY A 481 20.56 -15.25 22.65
CA GLY A 481 21.34 -14.94 23.84
C GLY A 481 22.64 -14.18 23.56
N PHE A 482 23.20 -14.29 22.34
CA PHE A 482 24.42 -13.58 21.95
C PHE A 482 24.23 -12.08 21.67
N PHE A 483 22.98 -11.62 21.47
CA PHE A 483 22.69 -10.22 21.17
C PHE A 483 22.36 -9.43 22.44
N GLY A 484 23.09 -8.33 22.65
CA GLY A 484 23.01 -7.48 23.85
C GLY A 484 21.87 -6.46 23.82
N ASP A 485 21.39 -6.09 22.62
CA ASP A 485 20.29 -5.14 22.44
C ASP A 485 19.17 -5.66 21.54
N TRP A 486 18.00 -5.01 21.60
CA TRP A 486 16.82 -5.41 20.81
C TRP A 486 16.86 -4.96 19.35
N SER A 487 17.70 -3.98 19.01
CA SER A 487 17.88 -3.53 17.62
C SER A 487 18.58 -4.62 16.81
N GLU A 488 19.61 -5.24 17.38
CA GLU A 488 20.33 -6.39 16.82
C GLU A 488 19.41 -7.61 16.68
N ARG A 489 18.61 -7.93 17.71
CA ARG A 489 17.64 -9.03 17.66
C ARG A 489 16.56 -8.81 16.60
N TYR A 490 16.11 -7.57 16.37
CA TYR A 490 15.17 -7.26 15.29
C TYR A 490 15.80 -7.39 13.91
N GLN A 491 17.04 -6.92 13.76
CA GLN A 491 17.76 -7.07 12.51
C GLN A 491 18.00 -8.55 12.18
N TYR A 492 18.37 -9.36 13.18
CA TYR A 492 18.53 -10.79 13.04
C TYR A 492 17.23 -11.48 12.60
N LEU A 493 16.08 -11.14 13.23
CA LEU A 493 14.77 -11.61 12.77
C LEU A 493 14.49 -11.25 11.31
N ILE A 494 14.74 -10.01 10.90
CA ILE A 494 14.53 -9.55 9.52
C ILE A 494 15.41 -10.36 8.56
N ASP A 495 16.66 -10.61 8.92
CA ASP A 495 17.61 -11.37 8.11
C ASP A 495 17.22 -12.85 7.99
N LEU A 496 16.67 -13.45 9.06
CA LEU A 496 16.07 -14.78 9.01
C LEU A 496 14.85 -14.81 8.08
N GLY A 497 14.01 -13.76 8.09
CA GLY A 497 12.83 -13.67 7.24
C GLY A 497 13.13 -13.63 5.74
N ARG A 498 14.30 -13.13 5.36
CA ARG A 498 14.77 -13.12 3.96
C ARG A 498 15.20 -14.51 3.46
N LYS A 499 15.47 -15.45 4.36
CA LYS A 499 15.84 -16.84 4.03
C LYS A 499 14.65 -17.75 3.80
N LEU A 500 13.41 -17.24 3.89
CA LEU A 500 12.22 -18.03 3.59
C LEU A 500 12.22 -18.44 2.10
N PRO A 501 11.82 -19.68 1.79
CA PRO A 501 11.77 -20.16 0.41
C PRO A 501 10.70 -19.41 -0.40
N ALA A 502 10.87 -19.38 -1.72
CA ALA A 502 9.93 -18.74 -2.63
C ALA A 502 8.53 -19.36 -2.52
N PHE A 503 7.50 -18.51 -2.40
CA PHE A 503 6.11 -18.93 -2.24
C PHE A 503 5.34 -18.73 -3.56
N PRO A 504 4.83 -19.79 -4.22
CA PRO A 504 4.09 -19.69 -5.47
C PRO A 504 2.87 -18.74 -5.36
N GLU A 505 2.66 -17.87 -6.35
CA GLU A 505 1.52 -16.92 -6.36
C GLU A 505 0.16 -17.64 -6.35
N GLU A 506 0.08 -18.82 -6.95
CA GLU A 506 -1.10 -19.70 -6.97
C GLU A 506 -1.51 -20.20 -5.58
N TRP A 507 -0.59 -20.22 -4.61
CA TRP A 507 -0.87 -20.62 -3.24
C TRP A 507 -1.40 -19.48 -2.37
N LYS A 508 -1.40 -18.23 -2.87
CA LYS A 508 -1.95 -17.05 -2.19
C LYS A 508 -3.47 -16.99 -2.27
N THR A 509 -4.14 -18.08 -1.91
CA THR A 509 -5.59 -18.14 -1.81
C THR A 509 -6.06 -17.53 -0.48
N GLU A 510 -7.34 -17.17 -0.40
CA GLU A 510 -7.95 -16.70 0.86
C GLU A 510 -8.04 -17.81 1.91
N GLU A 511 -7.94 -19.08 1.49
CA GLU A 511 -7.94 -20.28 2.34
C GLU A 511 -6.62 -20.48 3.07
N HIS A 512 -5.49 -20.25 2.41
CA HIS A 512 -4.15 -20.39 3.02
C HIS A 512 -3.66 -19.12 3.72
N ARG A 513 -4.47 -18.05 3.71
CA ARG A 513 -4.12 -16.79 4.35
C ARG A 513 -4.27 -16.93 5.87
N LEU A 514 -3.21 -16.66 6.61
CA LEU A 514 -3.25 -16.59 8.06
C LEU A 514 -3.86 -15.26 8.49
N LEU A 515 -4.90 -15.34 9.31
CA LEU A 515 -5.67 -14.17 9.69
C LEU A 515 -5.59 -13.93 11.20
N GLY A 516 -5.18 -12.72 11.58
CA GLY A 516 -4.78 -12.39 12.94
C GLY A 516 -3.57 -11.45 12.96
N CYS A 517 -2.76 -11.53 11.90
CA CYS A 517 -1.71 -10.59 11.57
C CYS A 517 -2.28 -9.30 10.96
N GLN A 518 -1.63 -8.16 11.20
CA GLN A 518 -1.86 -6.93 10.42
C GLN A 518 -1.20 -7.06 9.03
N SER A 519 -0.08 -7.77 9.00
CA SER A 519 0.62 -8.22 7.80
C SER A 519 -0.15 -9.33 7.08
N MET A 520 -0.11 -9.31 5.75
CA MET A 520 -0.61 -10.39 4.92
C MET A 520 0.33 -11.59 5.05
N VAL A 521 -0.13 -12.66 5.68
CA VAL A 521 0.63 -13.90 5.86
C VAL A 521 -0.12 -15.04 5.20
N TRP A 522 0.59 -15.94 4.51
CA TRP A 522 0.04 -17.20 4.01
C TRP A 522 0.88 -18.36 4.53
N ILE A 523 0.26 -19.46 4.93
CA ILE A 523 0.94 -20.70 5.38
C ILE A 523 0.23 -21.91 4.74
N VAL A 524 1.00 -22.78 4.11
CA VAL A 524 0.51 -23.98 3.41
C VAL A 524 1.23 -25.21 3.97
N PRO A 525 0.51 -26.19 4.53
CA PRO A 525 1.08 -27.49 4.86
C PRO A 525 1.25 -28.34 3.60
N GLU A 526 2.39 -29.02 3.47
CA GLU A 526 2.71 -29.95 2.39
C GLU A 526 3.40 -31.18 2.99
N GLY A 527 2.86 -32.38 2.77
CA GLY A 527 3.46 -33.62 3.26
C GLY A 527 2.47 -34.68 3.70
N ASN A 528 2.98 -35.73 4.33
CA ASN A 528 2.19 -36.85 4.87
C ASN A 528 2.31 -36.93 6.40
N THR A 529 1.57 -37.81 7.05
CA THR A 529 1.55 -37.95 8.52
C THR A 529 2.90 -38.27 9.16
N GLN A 530 3.90 -38.69 8.37
CA GLN A 530 5.26 -39.00 8.83
C GLN A 530 6.25 -37.83 8.64
N SER A 531 5.96 -36.86 7.77
CA SER A 531 6.76 -35.65 7.58
C SER A 531 5.91 -34.53 6.99
N LEU A 532 5.61 -33.53 7.81
CA LEU A 532 4.85 -32.33 7.44
C LEU A 532 5.80 -31.15 7.24
N ARG A 533 5.84 -30.59 6.04
CA ARG A 533 6.55 -29.34 5.72
C ARG A 533 5.55 -28.20 5.65
N PHE A 534 5.98 -27.01 6.01
CA PHE A 534 5.15 -25.81 5.94
C PHE A 534 5.86 -24.76 5.09
N HIS A 535 5.12 -24.20 4.12
CA HIS A 535 5.56 -23.09 3.29
C HIS A 535 4.82 -21.84 3.71
N ALA A 536 5.52 -20.71 3.88
CA ALA A 536 4.86 -19.49 4.31
C ALA A 536 5.54 -18.22 3.80
N ILE A 537 4.74 -17.18 3.58
CA ILE A 537 5.21 -15.86 3.16
C ILE A 537 4.46 -14.75 3.90
N SER A 538 5.12 -13.60 4.05
CA SER A 538 4.57 -12.39 4.68
C SER A 538 4.95 -11.14 3.90
N ASP A 539 4.06 -10.14 3.87
CA ASP A 539 4.35 -8.78 3.34
C ASP A 539 5.20 -7.90 4.28
N SER A 540 5.51 -8.40 5.48
CA SER A 540 6.30 -7.72 6.51
C SER A 540 7.55 -8.49 6.88
N ALA A 541 8.71 -7.83 6.82
CA ALA A 541 10.02 -8.43 7.03
C ALA A 541 10.22 -9.03 8.43
N ILE A 542 9.76 -8.35 9.48
CA ILE A 542 9.84 -8.87 10.86
C ILE A 542 8.94 -10.10 11.01
N VAL A 543 7.75 -10.08 10.39
CA VAL A 543 6.82 -11.21 10.44
C VAL A 543 7.36 -12.38 9.64
N SER A 544 8.03 -12.16 8.50
CA SER A 544 8.79 -13.19 7.79
C SER A 544 9.86 -13.84 8.68
N GLY A 545 10.56 -13.05 9.50
CA GLY A 545 11.51 -13.58 10.49
C GLY A 545 10.89 -14.47 11.54
N LEU A 546 9.71 -14.08 12.01
CA LEU A 546 8.94 -14.85 12.99
C LEU A 546 8.38 -16.14 12.38
N ILE A 547 7.98 -16.09 11.10
CA ILE A 547 7.60 -17.27 10.32
C ILE A 547 8.81 -18.21 10.23
N PHE A 548 9.99 -17.69 9.90
CA PHE A 548 11.21 -18.51 9.81
C PHE A 548 11.49 -19.29 11.10
N LEU A 549 11.40 -18.62 12.26
CA LEU A 549 11.57 -19.30 13.55
C LEU A 549 10.51 -20.39 13.80
N ALA A 550 9.26 -20.10 13.46
CA ALA A 550 8.18 -21.09 13.59
C ALA A 550 8.40 -22.29 12.65
N LEU A 551 8.79 -22.05 11.40
CA LEU A 551 9.08 -23.10 10.43
C LEU A 551 10.30 -23.94 10.83
N ARG A 552 11.35 -23.35 11.41
CA ARG A 552 12.50 -24.09 11.94
C ARG A 552 12.11 -25.07 13.05
N VAL A 553 11.16 -24.70 13.91
CA VAL A 553 10.68 -25.58 15.00
C VAL A 553 9.76 -26.68 14.47
N TYR A 554 8.84 -26.34 13.54
CA TYR A 554 7.73 -27.23 13.17
C TYR A 554 7.82 -27.91 11.80
N SER A 555 8.59 -27.38 10.84
CA SER A 555 8.69 -27.94 9.48
C SER A 555 9.59 -29.19 9.47
N GLY A 556 9.18 -30.23 8.74
CA GLY A 556 9.89 -31.51 8.67
C GLY A 556 9.59 -32.47 9.82
N ARG A 557 8.70 -32.10 10.76
CA ARG A 557 8.35 -32.87 11.96
C ARG A 557 7.17 -33.81 11.73
N THR A 558 7.04 -34.82 12.60
CA THR A 558 5.85 -35.71 12.60
C THR A 558 4.64 -34.99 13.19
N ALA A 559 3.43 -35.40 12.79
CA ALA A 559 2.19 -34.83 13.33
C ALA A 559 2.10 -34.91 14.87
N GLN A 560 2.58 -36.02 15.45
CA GLN A 560 2.58 -36.25 16.90
C GLN A 560 3.60 -35.35 17.63
N GLU A 561 4.76 -35.11 17.03
CA GLU A 561 5.79 -34.22 17.59
C GLU A 561 5.36 -32.75 17.53
N ILE A 562 4.71 -32.31 16.44
CA ILE A 562 4.16 -30.96 16.31
C ILE A 562 3.11 -30.68 17.39
N LEU A 563 2.23 -31.65 17.66
CA LEU A 563 1.17 -31.53 18.67
C LEU A 563 1.69 -31.57 20.11
N ALA A 564 2.83 -32.22 20.35
CA ALA A 564 3.46 -32.31 21.67
C ALA A 564 4.41 -31.13 21.99
N THR A 565 4.72 -30.28 21.00
CA THR A 565 5.71 -29.20 21.13
C THR A 565 5.07 -27.90 21.63
N GLU A 566 5.33 -27.53 22.89
CA GLU A 566 5.00 -26.19 23.41
C GLU A 566 6.06 -25.15 22.98
N PRO A 567 5.68 -23.95 22.50
CA PRO A 567 6.61 -22.94 22.00
C PRO A 567 7.21 -22.08 23.14
N SER A 568 8.01 -22.68 24.03
CA SER A 568 8.64 -21.99 25.16
C SER A 568 9.67 -20.94 24.72
N TYR A 569 10.34 -21.17 23.59
CA TYR A 569 11.42 -20.31 23.07
C TYR A 569 11.05 -18.82 22.95
N ILE A 570 9.77 -18.47 22.73
CA ILE A 570 9.30 -17.08 22.64
C ILE A 570 9.50 -16.30 23.94
N GLN A 571 9.30 -16.98 25.07
CA GLN A 571 9.50 -16.37 26.38
C GLN A 571 11.00 -16.27 26.68
N ASP A 572 11.75 -17.30 26.34
CA ASP A 572 13.19 -17.42 26.59
C ASP A 572 14.00 -16.34 25.84
N ILE A 573 13.62 -16.02 24.60
CA ILE A 573 14.24 -14.95 23.80
C ILE A 573 13.70 -13.54 24.11
N GLY A 574 12.72 -13.42 25.02
CA GLY A 574 12.13 -12.15 25.46
C GLY A 574 11.20 -11.45 24.45
N LEU A 575 10.82 -12.14 23.37
CA LEU A 575 10.06 -11.60 22.23
C LEU A 575 8.68 -11.07 22.62
N SER A 576 8.08 -11.65 23.66
CA SER A 576 6.76 -11.27 24.17
C SER A 576 6.68 -9.86 24.78
N ARG A 577 7.80 -9.31 25.27
CA ARG A 577 7.84 -8.00 25.95
C ARG A 577 8.19 -6.83 25.04
N HIS A 578 8.84 -7.09 23.90
CA HIS A 578 9.40 -6.05 23.04
C HIS A 578 8.63 -5.86 21.73
N LEU A 579 7.87 -6.85 21.27
CA LEU A 579 6.97 -6.67 20.13
C LEU A 579 5.80 -5.75 20.47
N SER A 580 5.42 -4.89 19.51
CA SER A 580 4.15 -4.16 19.57
C SER A 580 2.97 -5.14 19.76
N PRO A 581 1.88 -4.74 20.43
CA PRO A 581 0.72 -5.61 20.67
C PRO A 581 0.19 -6.28 19.39
N THR A 582 0.22 -5.56 18.27
CA THR A 582 -0.24 -6.07 16.97
C THR A 582 0.66 -7.18 16.40
N ARG A 583 1.97 -7.12 16.62
CA ARG A 583 2.94 -8.12 16.16
C ARG A 583 2.96 -9.34 17.08
N SER A 584 2.84 -9.13 18.39
CA SER A 584 2.70 -10.22 19.37
C SER A 584 1.45 -11.07 19.08
N ASN A 585 0.31 -10.43 18.77
CA ASN A 585 -0.91 -11.13 18.35
C ASN A 585 -0.71 -11.92 17.04
N GLY A 586 0.11 -11.41 16.12
CA GLY A 586 0.45 -12.12 14.88
C GLY A 586 1.27 -13.39 15.12
N VAL A 587 2.26 -13.34 16.01
CA VAL A 587 3.06 -14.52 16.41
C VAL A 587 2.21 -15.57 17.10
N ALA A 588 1.34 -15.15 18.01
CA ALA A 588 0.40 -16.06 18.65
C ALA A 588 -0.54 -16.73 17.64
N ALA A 589 -0.99 -16.01 16.61
CA ALA A 589 -1.80 -16.56 15.53
C ALA A 589 -1.03 -17.60 14.69
N MET A 590 0.24 -17.33 14.36
CA MET A 590 1.11 -18.25 13.61
C MET A 590 1.32 -19.57 14.36
N LEU A 591 1.67 -19.49 15.65
CA LEU A 591 1.92 -20.68 16.47
C LEU A 591 0.65 -21.47 16.81
N ALA A 592 -0.51 -20.82 16.82
CA ALA A 592 -1.78 -21.52 16.98
C ALA A 592 -2.23 -22.18 15.66
N PHE A 593 -1.83 -21.66 14.51
CA PHE A 593 -2.23 -22.17 13.19
C PHE A 593 -1.53 -23.49 12.84
N ILE A 594 -0.22 -23.58 13.06
CA ILE A 594 0.57 -24.75 12.65
C ILE A 594 0.03 -26.05 13.29
N PRO A 595 -0.18 -26.18 14.61
CA PRO A 595 -0.77 -27.37 15.21
C PRO A 595 -2.22 -27.63 14.75
N ARG A 596 -3.01 -26.59 14.46
CA ARG A 596 -4.39 -26.74 13.94
C ARG A 596 -4.43 -27.28 12.53
N SER A 597 -3.49 -26.86 11.68
CA SER A 597 -3.38 -27.30 10.28
C SER A 597 -2.94 -28.77 10.14
N VAL A 598 -2.36 -29.35 11.18
CA VAL A 598 -2.05 -30.79 11.28
C VAL A 598 -3.28 -31.62 11.66
N VAL A 599 -4.24 -31.01 12.36
CA VAL A 599 -5.46 -31.66 12.85
C VAL A 599 -6.61 -31.57 11.84
N SER A 600 -6.49 -30.75 10.80
CA SER A 600 -7.54 -30.59 9.79
C SER A 600 -7.62 -31.81 8.86
N GLU A 601 -8.54 -32.70 9.18
CA GLU A 601 -9.32 -33.46 8.20
C GLU A 601 -9.86 -32.52 7.09
N PRO A 602 -10.15 -33.03 5.87
CA PRO A 602 -10.68 -32.23 4.77
C PRO A 602 -11.86 -31.37 5.24
N ALA A 603 -11.87 -30.09 4.84
CA ALA A 603 -12.79 -29.05 5.27
C ALA A 603 -14.15 -29.60 5.73
N THR A 604 -14.33 -29.70 7.04
CA THR A 604 -15.61 -30.11 7.61
C THR A 604 -16.63 -29.01 7.33
N ALA A 605 -17.92 -29.36 7.34
CA ALA A 605 -19.04 -28.49 7.00
C ALA A 605 -19.09 -27.14 7.79
N GLU A 606 -18.22 -26.93 8.78
CA GLU A 606 -18.11 -25.76 9.66
C GLU A 606 -17.42 -24.53 9.04
N ASP A 607 -16.67 -24.64 7.94
CA ASP A 607 -16.02 -23.48 7.27
C ASP A 607 -16.85 -22.82 6.17
N THR A 608 -18.07 -23.33 5.94
CA THR A 608 -19.05 -22.72 5.06
C THR A 608 -19.66 -21.46 5.71
N ALA A 609 -20.27 -20.57 4.90
CA ALA A 609 -21.00 -19.41 5.43
C ALA A 609 -22.11 -19.81 6.44
N LEU A 610 -22.65 -21.03 6.31
CA LEU A 610 -23.59 -21.64 7.25
C LEU A 610 -22.90 -22.16 8.52
N GLY A 611 -21.68 -22.70 8.43
CA GLY A 611 -20.88 -23.12 9.58
C GLY A 611 -20.48 -21.95 10.50
N LEU A 612 -20.31 -20.74 9.95
CA LEU A 612 -20.11 -19.53 10.77
C LEU A 612 -21.33 -19.19 11.63
N LEU A 613 -22.55 -19.50 11.16
CA LEU A 613 -23.78 -19.31 11.95
C LEU A 613 -23.89 -20.31 13.12
N SER A 614 -23.17 -21.44 13.05
CA SER A 614 -23.09 -22.40 14.15
C SER A 614 -22.27 -21.88 15.33
N ARG A 615 -21.43 -20.84 15.14
CA ARG A 615 -20.66 -20.22 16.23
C ARG A 615 -21.56 -19.33 17.10
N PRO A 616 -21.74 -19.65 18.40
CA PRO A 616 -22.72 -18.98 19.25
C PRO A 616 -22.41 -17.49 19.47
N GLY A 617 -21.14 -17.08 19.48
CA GLY A 617 -20.77 -15.67 19.59
C GLY A 617 -21.21 -14.84 18.38
N PHE A 618 -20.91 -15.34 17.17
CA PHE A 618 -21.24 -14.64 15.92
C PHE A 618 -22.74 -14.64 15.64
N ALA A 619 -23.41 -15.77 15.88
CA ALA A 619 -24.87 -15.87 15.79
C ALA A 619 -25.57 -14.86 16.72
N ARG A 620 -25.11 -14.72 17.97
CA ARG A 620 -25.65 -13.73 18.92
C ARG A 620 -25.40 -12.29 18.47
N LEU A 621 -24.25 -11.99 17.88
CA LEU A 621 -23.96 -10.66 17.35
C LEU A 621 -24.84 -10.32 16.14
N LEU A 622 -25.06 -11.27 15.24
CA LEU A 622 -25.99 -11.11 14.11
C LEU A 622 -27.44 -10.99 14.60
N ALA A 623 -27.83 -11.78 15.61
CA ALA A 623 -29.13 -11.67 16.27
C ALA A 623 -29.32 -10.28 16.89
N TYR A 624 -28.33 -9.75 17.61
CA TYR A 624 -28.35 -8.37 18.10
C TYR A 624 -28.60 -7.38 16.96
N ARG A 625 -27.84 -7.48 15.86
CA ARG A 625 -27.96 -6.57 14.72
C ARG A 625 -29.35 -6.62 14.10
N ILE A 626 -29.88 -7.81 13.83
CA ILE A 626 -31.19 -7.94 13.18
C ILE A 626 -32.32 -7.47 14.10
N PHE A 627 -32.33 -7.87 15.37
CA PHE A 627 -33.41 -7.55 16.30
C PHE A 627 -33.42 -6.06 16.69
N ALA A 628 -32.24 -5.44 16.89
CA ALA A 628 -32.17 -4.00 17.12
C ALA A 628 -32.70 -3.21 15.91
N MET A 629 -32.39 -3.66 14.70
CA MET A 629 -32.83 -3.00 13.47
C MET A 629 -34.31 -3.25 13.18
N LEU A 630 -34.84 -4.45 13.42
CA LEU A 630 -36.26 -4.75 13.32
C LEU A 630 -37.07 -3.90 14.31
N SER A 631 -36.61 -3.78 15.56
CA SER A 631 -37.24 -2.91 16.56
C SER A 631 -37.32 -1.47 16.07
N TYR A 632 -36.20 -0.92 15.61
CA TYR A 632 -36.13 0.45 15.07
C TYR A 632 -37.04 0.66 13.85
N GLN A 633 -37.00 -0.24 12.86
CA GLN A 633 -37.80 -0.11 11.64
C GLN A 633 -39.31 -0.24 11.92
N VAL A 634 -39.72 -1.17 12.79
CA VAL A 634 -41.13 -1.33 13.18
C VAL A 634 -41.62 -0.06 13.89
N VAL A 635 -40.82 0.53 14.78
CA VAL A 635 -41.15 1.81 15.43
C VAL A 635 -41.28 2.92 14.39
N ALA A 636 -40.34 3.04 13.45
CA ALA A 636 -40.36 4.07 12.42
C ALA A 636 -41.62 4.02 11.55
N VAL A 637 -42.05 2.82 11.13
CA VAL A 637 -43.29 2.64 10.35
C VAL A 637 -44.52 2.96 11.20
N THR A 638 -44.56 2.44 12.43
CA THR A 638 -45.72 2.61 13.31
C THR A 638 -45.90 4.06 13.74
N VAL A 639 -44.82 4.78 14.04
CA VAL A 639 -44.87 6.19 14.45
C VAL A 639 -45.32 7.08 13.29
N GLY A 640 -44.81 6.83 12.07
CA GLY A 640 -45.28 7.54 10.88
C GLY A 640 -46.78 7.40 10.68
N TRP A 641 -47.31 6.17 10.78
CA TRP A 641 -48.76 5.96 10.69
C TRP A 641 -49.52 6.59 11.88
N HIS A 642 -49.02 6.41 13.10
CA HIS A 642 -49.68 6.89 14.32
C HIS A 642 -49.81 8.41 14.35
N ILE A 643 -48.75 9.14 14.00
CA ILE A 643 -48.81 10.61 13.95
C ILE A 643 -49.75 11.07 12.85
N TYR A 644 -49.72 10.44 11.67
CA TYR A 644 -50.59 10.84 10.57
C TYR A 644 -52.06 10.59 10.87
N GLU A 645 -52.40 9.48 11.51
CA GLU A 645 -53.77 9.16 11.90
C GLU A 645 -54.34 10.19 12.89
N VAL A 646 -53.51 10.66 13.83
CA VAL A 646 -53.90 11.65 14.85
C VAL A 646 -53.95 13.07 14.28
N THR A 647 -52.99 13.45 13.44
CA THR A 647 -52.81 14.85 13.00
C THR A 647 -53.41 15.13 11.62
N ARG A 648 -53.53 14.11 10.76
CA ARG A 648 -53.85 14.20 9.32
C ARG A 648 -53.08 15.32 8.60
N ASN A 649 -51.85 15.57 9.03
CA ASN A 649 -51.04 16.67 8.54
C ASN A 649 -49.66 16.18 8.08
N PRO A 650 -49.32 16.31 6.78
CA PRO A 650 -48.00 15.97 6.25
C PRO A 650 -46.83 16.70 6.94
N PHE A 651 -47.06 17.90 7.48
CA PHE A 651 -46.02 18.63 8.23
C PHE A 651 -45.63 17.90 9.52
N SER A 652 -46.60 17.29 10.21
CA SER A 652 -46.35 16.52 11.43
C SER A 652 -45.52 15.26 11.15
N LEU A 653 -45.65 14.67 9.95
CA LEU A 653 -44.76 13.59 9.50
C LEU A 653 -43.32 14.10 9.29
N GLY A 654 -43.16 15.29 8.72
CA GLY A 654 -41.84 15.90 8.54
C GLY A 654 -41.14 16.24 9.86
N LEU A 655 -41.89 16.63 10.90
CA LEU A 655 -41.33 16.89 12.24
C LEU A 655 -40.73 15.64 12.91
N ILE A 656 -41.10 14.43 12.47
CA ILE A 656 -40.51 13.17 12.98
C ILE A 656 -39.01 13.16 12.65
N GLY A 657 -38.66 13.46 11.40
CA GLY A 657 -37.26 13.52 10.96
C GLY A 657 -36.48 14.60 11.72
N LEU A 658 -37.07 15.77 11.94
CA LEU A 658 -36.42 16.83 12.72
C LEU A 658 -36.18 16.42 14.18
N ALA A 659 -37.16 15.75 14.80
CA ALA A 659 -37.06 15.25 16.16
C ALA A 659 -35.97 14.18 16.31
N GLU A 660 -35.73 13.37 15.28
CA GLU A 660 -34.70 12.33 15.30
C GLU A 660 -33.29 12.88 14.97
N VAL A 661 -33.18 13.76 13.98
CA VAL A 661 -31.88 14.21 13.46
C VAL A 661 -31.14 15.15 14.39
N LEU A 662 -31.86 16.02 15.10
CA LEU A 662 -31.23 17.01 16.00
C LEU A 662 -30.45 16.31 17.13
N PRO A 663 -31.04 15.36 17.88
CA PRO A 663 -30.30 14.61 18.87
C PRO A 663 -29.22 13.70 18.27
N PHE A 664 -29.49 13.06 17.12
CA PHE A 664 -28.49 12.25 16.43
C PHE A 664 -27.25 13.06 16.09
N PHE A 665 -27.41 14.24 15.49
CA PHE A 665 -26.31 15.12 15.09
C PHE A 665 -25.50 15.61 16.29
N CYS A 666 -26.15 15.87 17.43
CA CYS A 666 -25.48 16.27 18.66
C CYS A 666 -24.66 15.13 19.30
N VAL A 667 -25.09 13.88 19.14
CA VAL A 667 -24.49 12.71 19.82
C VAL A 667 -23.51 11.92 18.93
N ALA A 668 -23.78 11.82 17.63
CA ALA A 668 -23.01 11.01 16.68
C ALA A 668 -21.49 11.31 16.66
N PRO A 669 -21.02 12.58 16.72
CA PRO A 669 -19.59 12.86 16.76
C PRO A 669 -18.88 12.30 18.00
N PHE A 670 -19.60 12.17 19.12
CA PHE A 670 -19.07 11.65 20.38
C PHE A 670 -19.22 10.13 20.52
N ALA A 671 -20.16 9.53 19.79
CA ALA A 671 -20.48 8.11 19.89
C ALA A 671 -19.28 7.21 19.57
N GLY A 672 -18.50 7.54 18.54
CA GLY A 672 -17.27 6.80 18.21
C GLY A 672 -16.24 6.83 19.34
N TYR A 673 -15.98 8.01 19.89
CA TYR A 673 -15.06 8.18 21.02
C TYR A 673 -15.49 7.37 22.24
N LEU A 674 -16.79 7.41 22.59
CA LEU A 674 -17.34 6.67 23.72
C LEU A 674 -17.23 5.15 23.54
N VAL A 675 -17.44 4.62 22.33
CA VAL A 675 -17.30 3.19 22.01
C VAL A 675 -15.86 2.70 22.15
N ASP A 676 -14.89 3.59 21.93
CA ASP A 676 -13.47 3.26 22.06
C ASP A 676 -13.00 3.24 23.53
N HIS A 677 -13.62 4.03 24.41
CA HIS A 677 -13.19 4.22 25.80
C HIS A 677 -14.05 3.50 26.84
N LEU A 678 -15.30 3.16 26.51
CA LEU A 678 -16.22 2.49 27.43
C LEU A 678 -16.43 1.01 27.07
N PRO A 679 -16.83 0.18 28.05
CA PRO A 679 -17.25 -1.20 27.81
C PRO A 679 -18.35 -1.28 26.73
N ARG A 680 -17.99 -1.78 25.55
CA ARG A 680 -18.84 -1.78 24.34
C ARG A 680 -20.12 -2.56 24.55
N ARG A 681 -20.05 -3.66 25.32
CA ARG A 681 -21.24 -4.45 25.66
C ARG A 681 -22.20 -3.65 26.53
N LYS A 682 -21.70 -2.96 27.56
CA LYS A 682 -22.53 -2.12 28.43
C LYS A 682 -23.13 -0.95 27.65
N LEU A 683 -22.34 -0.32 26.78
CA LEU A 683 -22.81 0.76 25.92
C LEU A 683 -23.94 0.27 24.99
N GLY A 684 -23.80 -0.93 24.41
CA GLY A 684 -24.86 -1.55 23.61
C GLY A 684 -26.10 -1.93 24.41
N MET A 685 -25.95 -2.37 25.65
CA MET A 685 -27.09 -2.59 26.54
C MET A 685 -27.81 -1.27 26.87
N VAL A 686 -27.08 -0.18 27.08
CA VAL A 686 -27.67 1.16 27.28
C VAL A 686 -28.38 1.66 26.02
N ALA A 687 -27.82 1.40 24.84
CA ALA A 687 -28.49 1.71 23.58
C ALA A 687 -29.80 0.90 23.44
N CYS A 688 -29.78 -0.40 23.71
CA CYS A 688 -30.99 -1.24 23.69
C CYS A 688 -32.01 -0.82 24.75
N SER A 689 -31.60 -0.37 25.94
CA SER A 689 -32.55 0.13 26.95
C SER A 689 -33.23 1.42 26.49
N GLY A 690 -32.54 2.27 25.72
CA GLY A 690 -33.15 3.42 25.05
C GLY A 690 -34.19 3.04 23.99
N LEU A 691 -33.96 1.98 23.21
CA LEU A 691 -34.97 1.44 22.28
C LEU A 691 -36.19 0.88 23.03
N ILE A 692 -35.97 0.15 24.13
CA ILE A 692 -37.04 -0.38 24.98
C ILE A 692 -37.85 0.76 25.60
N ALA A 693 -37.18 1.77 26.17
CA ALA A 693 -37.83 2.93 26.77
C ALA A 693 -38.69 3.67 25.74
N THR A 694 -38.16 3.89 24.53
CA THR A 694 -38.92 4.46 23.41
C THR A 694 -40.17 3.64 23.12
N ALA A 695 -40.02 2.34 22.88
CA ALA A 695 -41.14 1.48 22.51
C ALA A 695 -42.19 1.35 23.63
N LEU A 696 -41.78 1.36 24.90
CA LEU A 696 -42.68 1.35 26.07
C LEU A 696 -43.46 2.66 26.22
N VAL A 697 -42.79 3.81 26.06
CA VAL A 697 -43.45 5.12 26.06
C VAL A 697 -44.48 5.18 24.93
N LEU A 698 -44.12 4.75 23.72
CA LEU A 698 -45.01 4.72 22.58
C LEU A 698 -46.18 3.74 22.76
N THR A 699 -45.95 2.58 23.40
CA THR A 699 -47.01 1.63 23.77
C THR A 699 -47.98 2.26 24.78
N SER A 700 -47.45 2.96 25.78
CA SER A 700 -48.24 3.59 26.83
C SER A 700 -49.09 4.75 26.29
N VAL A 701 -48.54 5.53 25.35
CA VAL A 701 -49.28 6.57 24.62
C VAL A 701 -50.36 5.93 23.73
N ALA A 702 -50.03 4.86 22.99
CA ALA A 702 -50.98 4.19 22.10
C ALA A 702 -52.15 3.52 22.84
N LYS A 703 -51.94 3.06 24.08
CA LYS A 703 -52.97 2.44 24.95
C LYS A 703 -53.68 3.43 25.88
N GLY A 704 -53.28 4.71 25.88
CA GLY A 704 -53.87 5.73 26.75
C GLY A 704 -53.54 5.56 28.24
N TRP A 705 -52.43 4.89 28.58
CA TRP A 705 -52.00 4.68 29.96
C TRP A 705 -51.32 5.91 30.57
N LEU A 706 -50.85 6.83 29.72
CA LEU A 706 -50.25 8.10 30.11
C LEU A 706 -51.28 9.23 29.92
N PRO A 707 -51.58 10.03 30.97
CA PRO A 707 -52.53 11.14 30.89
C PRO A 707 -51.86 12.36 30.26
N VAL A 708 -51.44 12.24 29.00
CA VAL A 708 -50.67 13.28 28.30
C VAL A 708 -51.40 13.63 27.01
N GLU A 709 -51.79 14.90 26.89
CA GLU A 709 -52.48 15.40 25.70
C GLU A 709 -51.48 15.80 24.60
N GLY A 710 -51.77 15.40 23.36
CA GLY A 710 -51.03 15.79 22.16
C GLY A 710 -49.94 14.80 21.70
N VAL A 711 -49.27 15.16 20.60
CA VAL A 711 -48.28 14.33 19.90
C VAL A 711 -46.84 14.51 20.40
N TRP A 712 -46.60 15.47 21.31
CA TRP A 712 -45.26 15.78 21.83
C TRP A 712 -44.56 14.59 22.52
N PRO A 713 -45.24 13.65 23.22
CA PRO A 713 -44.57 12.50 23.83
C PRO A 713 -43.99 11.54 22.78
N ILE A 714 -44.62 11.49 21.59
CA ILE A 714 -44.14 10.70 20.46
C ILE A 714 -42.85 11.31 19.92
N TYR A 715 -42.80 12.64 19.75
CA TYR A 715 -41.56 13.34 19.33
C TYR A 715 -40.43 13.21 20.36
N ALA A 716 -40.74 13.28 21.66
CA ALA A 716 -39.75 13.07 22.71
C ALA A 716 -39.16 11.64 22.70
N ALA A 717 -39.99 10.63 22.46
CA ALA A 717 -39.54 9.25 22.30
C ALA A 717 -38.67 9.07 21.04
N ILE A 718 -39.04 9.69 19.92
CA ILE A 718 -38.22 9.68 18.70
C ILE A 718 -36.89 10.41 18.89
N ALA A 719 -36.87 11.50 19.65
CA ALA A 719 -35.63 12.19 19.99
C ALA A 719 -34.66 11.30 20.78
N LEU A 720 -35.17 10.49 21.72
CA LEU A 720 -34.38 9.46 22.39
C LEU A 720 -33.85 8.41 21.41
N THR A 721 -34.68 7.99 20.44
CA THR A 721 -34.27 7.05 19.38
C THR A 721 -33.11 7.61 18.55
N GLY A 722 -33.13 8.90 18.21
CA GLY A 722 -32.04 9.58 17.49
C GLY A 722 -30.71 9.52 18.25
N MET A 723 -30.73 9.75 19.57
CA MET A 723 -29.54 9.60 20.42
C MET A 723 -29.02 8.17 20.46
N VAL A 724 -29.91 7.19 20.56
CA VAL A 724 -29.58 5.76 20.61
C VAL A 724 -29.00 5.26 19.29
N ARG A 725 -29.59 5.69 18.16
CA ARG A 725 -29.19 5.31 16.80
C ARG A 725 -27.72 5.65 16.52
N ALA A 726 -27.21 6.73 17.10
CA ALA A 726 -25.81 7.14 16.99
C ALA A 726 -24.82 6.06 17.46
N PHE A 727 -25.22 5.17 18.38
CA PHE A 727 -24.35 4.15 18.95
C PHE A 727 -24.48 2.77 18.28
N LEU A 728 -25.64 2.43 17.69
CA LEU A 728 -25.94 1.07 17.21
C LEU A 728 -24.92 0.54 16.20
N SER A 729 -24.58 1.33 15.18
CA SER A 729 -23.63 0.90 14.14
C SER A 729 -22.17 0.85 14.63
N PRO A 730 -21.64 1.89 15.33
CA PRO A 730 -20.32 1.84 15.94
C PRO A 730 -20.11 0.65 16.89
N ILE A 731 -21.09 0.35 17.76
CA ILE A 731 -21.02 -0.80 18.68
C ILE A 731 -20.94 -2.11 17.91
N TYR A 732 -21.79 -2.31 16.90
CA TYR A 732 -21.75 -3.51 16.08
C TYR A 732 -20.38 -3.70 15.43
N ASN A 733 -19.84 -2.66 14.79
CA ASN A 733 -18.55 -2.74 14.11
C ASN A 733 -17.41 -3.07 15.10
N ALA A 734 -17.44 -2.47 16.29
CA ALA A 734 -16.44 -2.71 17.33
C ALA A 734 -16.53 -4.11 17.96
N LEU A 735 -17.75 -4.66 18.12
CA LEU A 735 -17.96 -6.03 18.61
C LEU A 735 -17.69 -7.08 17.52
N PHE A 736 -18.01 -6.77 16.26
CA PHE A 736 -17.75 -7.63 15.09
C PHE A 736 -16.27 -7.98 14.99
N ALA A 737 -15.39 -6.97 15.13
CA ALA A 737 -13.95 -7.15 15.11
C ALA A 737 -13.39 -8.00 16.29
N ARG A 738 -14.21 -8.32 17.29
CA ARG A 738 -13.83 -9.09 18.50
C ARG A 738 -14.45 -10.48 18.55
N VAL A 739 -15.65 -10.64 18.01
CA VAL A 739 -16.41 -11.91 18.04
C VAL A 739 -15.94 -12.88 16.97
N LEU A 740 -15.49 -12.36 15.84
CA LEU A 740 -14.99 -13.17 14.74
C LEU A 740 -13.45 -13.10 14.72
N PRO A 741 -12.75 -14.21 14.50
CA PRO A 741 -11.35 -14.18 14.11
C PRO A 741 -11.22 -13.45 12.77
N ARG A 742 -10.07 -12.80 12.53
CA ARG A 742 -9.83 -12.06 11.28
C ARG A 742 -10.05 -12.92 10.03
N GLU A 743 -9.93 -14.25 10.18
CA GLU A 743 -10.04 -15.24 9.09
C GLU A 743 -11.35 -15.26 8.38
N HIS A 744 -12.39 -15.04 9.15
CA HIS A 744 -13.72 -15.09 8.61
C HIS A 744 -14.26 -13.68 8.40
N PHE A 745 -13.46 -12.60 8.53
CA PHE A 745 -13.96 -11.22 8.45
C PHE A 745 -14.65 -10.91 7.12
N ALA A 746 -14.10 -11.32 5.98
CA ALA A 746 -14.73 -11.09 4.69
C ALA A 746 -16.08 -11.82 4.56
N ARG A 747 -16.11 -13.12 4.91
CA ARG A 747 -17.34 -13.96 4.90
C ARG A 747 -18.38 -13.49 5.91
N GLY A 748 -17.93 -13.16 7.11
CA GLY A 748 -18.75 -12.63 8.20
C GLY A 748 -19.28 -11.23 7.92
N ALA A 749 -18.51 -10.37 7.24
CA ALA A 749 -18.98 -9.07 6.78
C ALA A 749 -20.02 -9.22 5.67
N GLY A 750 -19.84 -10.19 4.78
CA GLY A 750 -20.85 -10.62 3.81
C GLY A 750 -22.17 -11.03 4.47
N LEU A 751 -22.13 -11.96 5.45
CA LEU A 751 -23.29 -12.36 6.24
C LEU A 751 -23.92 -11.18 7.01
N GLY A 752 -23.08 -10.32 7.60
CA GLY A 752 -23.53 -9.11 8.29
C GLY A 752 -24.25 -8.13 7.35
N ALA A 753 -23.76 -7.99 6.12
CA ALA A 753 -24.41 -7.19 5.08
C ALA A 753 -25.74 -7.81 4.64
N VAL A 754 -25.81 -9.13 4.47
CA VAL A 754 -27.08 -9.83 4.19
C VAL A 754 -28.09 -9.61 5.31
N VAL A 755 -27.70 -9.79 6.57
CA VAL A 755 -28.58 -9.54 7.74
C VAL A 755 -29.08 -8.10 7.78
N PHE A 756 -28.20 -7.14 7.47
CA PHE A 756 -28.57 -5.73 7.38
C PHE A 756 -29.58 -5.46 6.26
N GLN A 757 -29.39 -6.04 5.08
CA GLN A 757 -30.33 -5.85 3.98
C GLN A 757 -31.67 -6.55 4.25
N THR A 758 -31.63 -7.76 4.81
CA THR A 758 -32.83 -8.50 5.20
C THR A 758 -33.67 -7.72 6.20
N GLY A 759 -33.09 -7.14 7.24
CA GLY A 759 -33.88 -6.38 8.20
C GLY A 759 -34.32 -4.99 7.69
N MET A 760 -33.61 -4.39 6.73
CA MET A 760 -34.09 -3.18 6.03
C MET A 760 -35.32 -3.44 5.16
N ILE A 761 -35.49 -4.66 4.64
CA ILE A 761 -36.66 -5.08 3.86
C ILE A 761 -37.77 -5.61 4.78
N ALA A 762 -37.42 -6.54 5.67
CA ALA A 762 -38.37 -7.22 6.55
C ALA A 762 -38.92 -6.31 7.65
N GLY A 763 -38.13 -5.37 8.17
CA GLY A 763 -38.54 -4.46 9.25
C GLY A 763 -39.75 -3.60 8.89
N PRO A 764 -39.71 -2.82 7.80
CA PRO A 764 -40.85 -2.03 7.37
C PRO A 764 -42.06 -2.89 6.97
N ALA A 765 -41.84 -4.03 6.29
CA ALA A 765 -42.90 -4.96 5.92
C ALA A 765 -43.62 -5.52 7.15
N LEU A 766 -42.88 -5.99 8.16
CA LEU A 766 -43.42 -6.45 9.44
C LEU A 766 -44.15 -5.31 10.17
N GLY A 767 -43.58 -4.10 10.19
CA GLY A 767 -44.22 -2.93 10.80
C GLY A 767 -45.58 -2.62 10.18
N GLY A 768 -45.68 -2.62 8.85
CA GLY A 768 -46.95 -2.38 8.14
C GLY A 768 -48.01 -3.44 8.45
N VAL A 769 -47.63 -4.72 8.41
CA VAL A 769 -48.53 -5.84 8.73
C VAL A 769 -48.97 -5.80 10.20
N LEU A 770 -48.05 -5.55 11.13
CA LEU A 770 -48.35 -5.48 12.56
C LEU A 770 -49.30 -4.33 12.88
N VAL A 771 -49.17 -3.17 12.22
CA VAL A 771 -50.10 -2.06 12.38
C VAL A 771 -51.45 -2.37 11.75
N GLY A 772 -51.47 -2.97 10.56
CA GLY A 772 -52.70 -3.30 9.82
C GLY A 772 -53.59 -4.34 10.51
N PHE A 773 -52.99 -5.42 11.02
CA PHE A 773 -53.75 -6.53 11.62
C PHE A 773 -53.75 -6.52 13.16
N GLY A 774 -52.67 -6.02 13.78
CA GLY A 774 -52.45 -6.08 15.22
C GLY A 774 -52.68 -4.76 15.97
N GLY A 775 -52.79 -3.65 15.25
CA GLY A 775 -52.91 -2.31 15.81
C GLY A 775 -51.59 -1.75 16.36
N LYS A 776 -51.59 -0.43 16.58
CA LYS A 776 -50.40 0.36 16.99
C LYS A 776 -49.77 -0.15 18.28
N GLY A 777 -50.59 -0.50 19.27
CA GLY A 777 -50.12 -0.99 20.57
C GLY A 777 -49.43 -2.36 20.50
N LEU A 778 -49.91 -3.28 19.66
CA LEU A 778 -49.24 -4.57 19.44
C LEU A 778 -47.93 -4.38 18.70
N SER A 779 -47.90 -3.49 17.69
CA SER A 779 -46.69 -3.19 16.93
C SER A 779 -45.56 -2.66 17.83
N TYR A 780 -45.85 -1.72 18.74
CA TYR A 780 -44.85 -1.24 19.70
C TYR A 780 -44.46 -2.29 20.75
N ALA A 781 -45.40 -3.15 21.18
CA ALA A 781 -45.08 -4.26 22.08
C ALA A 781 -44.14 -5.28 21.42
N VAL A 782 -44.36 -5.61 20.14
CA VAL A 782 -43.46 -6.48 19.36
C VAL A 782 -42.09 -5.82 19.17
N ALA A 783 -42.04 -4.52 18.90
CA ALA A 783 -40.78 -3.78 18.84
C ALA A 783 -40.02 -3.80 20.18
N THR A 784 -40.74 -3.74 21.31
CA THR A 784 -40.18 -3.89 22.66
C THR A 784 -39.59 -5.29 22.85
N ALA A 785 -40.30 -6.33 22.41
CA ALA A 785 -39.82 -7.70 22.47
C ALA A 785 -38.53 -7.88 21.65
N PHE A 786 -38.46 -7.32 20.44
CA PHE A 786 -37.22 -7.35 19.64
C PHE A 786 -36.06 -6.63 20.33
N ALA A 787 -36.29 -5.47 20.94
CA ALA A 787 -35.23 -4.76 21.67
C ALA A 787 -34.77 -5.52 22.94
N LEU A 788 -35.68 -6.21 23.63
CA LEU A 788 -35.35 -7.10 24.75
C LEU A 788 -34.50 -8.31 24.31
N VAL A 789 -34.84 -8.93 23.18
CA VAL A 789 -34.04 -10.01 22.61
C VAL A 789 -32.64 -9.50 22.23
N ALA A 790 -32.55 -8.33 21.58
CA ALA A 790 -31.27 -7.71 21.24
C ALA A 790 -30.40 -7.44 22.48
N MET A 791 -31.01 -6.95 23.57
CA MET A 791 -30.32 -6.76 24.86
C MET A 791 -29.87 -8.09 25.47
N GLY A 792 -30.71 -9.13 25.44
CA GLY A 792 -30.37 -10.46 25.93
C GLY A 792 -29.21 -11.11 25.16
N CYS A 793 -29.17 -10.92 23.83
CA CYS A 793 -28.04 -11.36 23.00
C CYS A 793 -26.73 -10.67 23.39
N LEU A 794 -26.76 -9.37 23.69
CA LEU A 794 -25.59 -8.64 24.18
C LEU A 794 -25.18 -9.07 25.59
N ALA A 795 -26.12 -9.26 26.51
CA ALA A 795 -25.84 -9.66 27.89
C ALA A 795 -25.15 -11.04 27.97
N THR A 796 -25.55 -11.96 27.10
CA THR A 796 -25.01 -13.33 27.00
C THR A 796 -23.76 -13.45 26.11
N LEU A 797 -23.34 -12.34 25.48
CA LEU A 797 -22.12 -12.29 24.69
C LEU A 797 -20.89 -12.23 25.61
N LYS A 798 -20.03 -13.26 25.55
CA LYS A 798 -18.76 -13.33 26.28
C LYS A 798 -17.65 -12.81 25.38
N VAL A 799 -17.06 -11.65 25.71
CA VAL A 799 -15.95 -11.02 24.99
C VAL A 799 -15.01 -10.38 26.01
N GLU A 800 -13.70 -10.53 25.84
CA GLU A 800 -12.70 -9.84 26.66
C GLU A 800 -12.65 -8.34 26.33
N GLU A 801 -12.85 -7.51 27.36
CA GLU A 801 -12.86 -6.04 27.27
C GLU A 801 -11.61 -5.47 27.98
N PRO A 802 -10.58 -4.99 27.27
CA PRO A 802 -9.50 -4.26 27.92
C PRO A 802 -9.83 -2.77 28.06
N VAL A 803 -9.54 -2.21 29.24
CA VAL A 803 -9.44 -0.77 29.48
C VAL A 803 -8.05 -0.33 29.02
N HIS A 804 -7.94 0.46 27.95
CA HIS A 804 -6.67 1.11 27.60
C HIS A 804 -6.65 2.56 28.11
N ALA A 805 -5.62 2.83 28.92
CA ALA A 805 -5.22 4.16 29.37
C ALA A 805 -4.08 4.66 28.48
N GLY A 806 -4.36 5.67 27.66
CA GLY A 806 -3.37 6.41 26.88
C GLY A 806 -3.89 7.82 26.58
N PRO A 807 -3.01 8.83 26.41
CA PRO A 807 -3.46 10.21 26.21
C PRO A 807 -4.05 10.36 24.81
N ALA A 808 -5.38 10.48 24.75
CA ALA A 808 -6.12 10.67 23.51
C ALA A 808 -5.93 12.09 22.95
N ALA A 809 -5.78 12.20 21.62
CA ALA A 809 -5.82 13.48 20.94
C ALA A 809 -7.22 14.14 21.10
N PRO A 810 -7.33 15.48 21.12
CA PRO A 810 -8.61 16.15 21.30
C PRO A 810 -9.63 15.80 20.21
N ILE A 811 -10.82 15.33 20.60
CA ILE A 811 -11.92 14.87 19.71
C ILE A 811 -12.23 15.89 18.61
N PHE A 812 -12.34 17.17 18.98
CA PHE A 812 -12.64 18.25 18.05
C PHE A 812 -11.55 18.48 17.01
N LYS A 813 -10.28 18.21 17.35
CA LYS A 813 -9.17 18.31 16.41
C LYS A 813 -9.23 17.19 15.36
N SER A 814 -9.55 15.97 15.78
CA SER A 814 -9.71 14.80 14.90
C SER A 814 -10.88 14.97 13.91
N ILE A 815 -12.03 15.49 14.38
CA ILE A 815 -13.19 15.78 13.53
C ILE A 815 -12.87 16.91 12.54
N ALA A 816 -12.21 17.98 13.02
CA ALA A 816 -11.84 19.11 12.16
C ALA A 816 -10.86 18.72 11.05
N GLU A 817 -9.91 17.81 11.33
CA GLU A 817 -8.99 17.28 10.33
C GLU A 817 -9.71 16.50 9.23
N GLY A 818 -10.66 15.63 9.60
CA GLY A 818 -11.50 14.92 8.63
C GLY A 818 -12.35 15.87 7.79
N ALA A 819 -12.94 16.89 8.41
CA ALA A 819 -13.82 17.84 7.72
C ALA A 819 -13.06 18.72 6.74
N ARG A 820 -11.87 19.22 7.13
CA ARG A 820 -10.98 19.96 6.22
C ARG A 820 -10.54 19.11 5.04
N PHE A 821 -10.25 17.82 5.26
CA PHE A 821 -9.89 16.92 4.17
C PHE A 821 -11.03 16.74 3.16
N VAL A 822 -12.25 16.46 3.64
CA VAL A 822 -13.43 16.33 2.77
C VAL A 822 -13.64 17.62 1.97
N VAL A 823 -13.58 18.78 2.62
CA VAL A 823 -13.77 20.10 1.98
C VAL A 823 -12.66 20.42 0.98
N GLY A 824 -11.43 19.99 1.23
CA GLY A 824 -10.29 20.19 0.33
C GLY A 824 -10.34 19.35 -0.95
N ASN A 825 -11.06 18.23 -0.95
CA ASN A 825 -11.16 17.35 -2.10
C ASN A 825 -12.43 17.64 -2.94
N ARG A 826 -12.24 18.32 -4.09
CA ARG A 826 -13.34 18.72 -4.99
C ARG A 826 -14.18 17.55 -5.53
N ILE A 827 -13.62 16.36 -5.65
CA ILE A 827 -14.35 15.17 -6.12
C ILE A 827 -15.24 14.65 -5.00
N MET A 828 -14.71 14.56 -3.78
CA MET A 828 -15.47 14.12 -2.61
C MET A 828 -16.59 15.10 -2.25
N VAL A 829 -16.31 16.41 -2.20
CA VAL A 829 -17.35 17.42 -1.98
C VAL A 829 -18.42 17.32 -3.07
N GLY A 830 -18.03 17.20 -4.34
CA GLY A 830 -18.98 17.07 -5.44
C GLY A 830 -19.89 15.85 -5.30
N ALA A 831 -19.31 14.68 -5.00
CA ALA A 831 -20.04 13.43 -4.81
C ALA A 831 -20.96 13.45 -3.57
N MET A 832 -20.48 13.98 -2.45
CA MET A 832 -21.23 14.06 -1.19
C MET A 832 -22.33 15.14 -1.24
N ALA A 833 -22.06 16.30 -1.84
CA ALA A 833 -23.07 17.34 -2.00
C ALA A 833 -24.18 16.89 -2.96
N LEU A 834 -23.82 16.25 -4.07
CA LEU A 834 -24.77 15.66 -5.00
C LEU A 834 -25.70 14.68 -4.28
N ASP A 835 -25.18 13.82 -3.41
CA ASP A 835 -26.00 12.92 -2.59
C ASP A 835 -26.92 13.67 -1.63
N MET A 836 -26.32 14.50 -0.79
CA MET A 836 -27.00 15.17 0.31
C MET A 836 -28.20 15.96 -0.21
N PHE A 837 -28.01 16.77 -1.24
CA PHE A 837 -29.09 17.58 -1.81
C PHE A 837 -30.11 16.73 -2.57
N SER A 838 -29.69 15.64 -3.22
CA SER A 838 -30.63 14.77 -3.94
C SER A 838 -31.56 14.03 -2.98
N VAL A 839 -31.01 13.46 -1.91
CA VAL A 839 -31.79 12.76 -0.89
C VAL A 839 -32.66 13.73 -0.08
N LEU A 840 -32.13 14.90 0.27
CA LEU A 840 -32.88 15.93 1.01
C LEU A 840 -34.08 16.43 0.20
N LEU A 841 -33.90 16.71 -1.10
CA LEU A 841 -34.96 17.28 -1.94
C LEU A 841 -35.90 16.21 -2.52
N GLY A 842 -35.41 14.99 -2.71
CA GLY A 842 -36.13 13.87 -3.32
C GLY A 842 -36.67 12.83 -2.34
N GLY A 843 -36.59 13.05 -1.02
CA GLY A 843 -36.98 12.09 0.00
C GLY A 843 -38.50 11.87 0.12
N VAL A 844 -39.04 10.88 -0.59
CA VAL A 844 -40.49 10.60 -0.63
C VAL A 844 -40.98 9.67 0.49
N VAL A 845 -40.06 8.89 1.07
CA VAL A 845 -40.36 7.79 2.01
C VAL A 845 -41.12 8.25 3.27
N ALA A 846 -40.85 9.47 3.75
CA ALA A 846 -41.53 10.05 4.91
C ALA A 846 -42.99 10.42 4.64
N MET A 847 -43.34 10.68 3.37
CA MET A 847 -44.68 11.10 2.96
C MET A 847 -45.59 9.94 2.55
N LEU A 848 -45.07 8.70 2.54
CA LEU A 848 -45.82 7.50 2.18
C LEU A 848 -47.13 7.30 2.96
N PRO A 849 -47.22 7.56 4.28
CA PRO A 849 -48.49 7.43 5.01
C PRO A 849 -49.58 8.36 4.45
N ALA A 850 -49.20 9.59 4.06
CA ALA A 850 -50.12 10.56 3.49
C ALA A 850 -50.54 10.18 2.06
N PHE A 851 -49.59 9.75 1.22
CA PHE A 851 -49.89 9.25 -0.14
C PHE A 851 -50.79 8.01 -0.12
N LEU A 852 -50.60 7.09 0.84
CA LEU A 852 -51.42 5.90 0.97
C LEU A 852 -52.87 6.20 1.33
N HIS A 853 -53.08 7.19 2.19
CA HIS A 853 -54.43 7.56 2.61
C HIS A 853 -55.15 8.42 1.57
N GLU A 854 -54.48 9.46 1.06
CA GLU A 854 -55.11 10.46 0.20
C GLU A 854 -55.16 10.09 -1.28
N ILE A 855 -54.20 9.30 -1.79
CA ILE A 855 -54.03 9.07 -3.23
C ILE A 855 -54.20 7.59 -3.59
N LEU A 856 -53.49 6.69 -2.89
CA LEU A 856 -53.47 5.27 -3.23
C LEU A 856 -54.59 4.47 -2.55
N HIS A 857 -55.27 5.05 -1.57
CA HIS A 857 -56.38 4.46 -0.81
C HIS A 857 -56.10 3.02 -0.30
N HIS A 858 -54.95 2.81 0.33
CA HIS A 858 -54.54 1.52 0.92
C HIS A 858 -54.26 1.66 2.42
N GLY A 859 -54.37 0.55 3.17
CA GLY A 859 -54.13 0.51 4.60
C GLY A 859 -52.64 0.48 5.01
N PRO A 860 -52.36 0.33 6.32
CA PRO A 860 -51.00 0.27 6.88
C PRO A 860 -50.13 -0.85 6.28
N GLU A 861 -50.73 -1.93 5.81
CA GLU A 861 -50.06 -3.02 5.11
C GLU A 861 -49.37 -2.53 3.82
N GLY A 862 -50.00 -1.59 3.10
CA GLY A 862 -49.41 -0.94 1.94
C GLY A 862 -48.19 -0.09 2.29
N LEU A 863 -48.15 0.50 3.48
CA LEU A 863 -47.01 1.30 3.96
C LEU A 863 -45.75 0.45 4.13
N GLY A 864 -45.91 -0.78 4.63
CA GLY A 864 -44.80 -1.72 4.77
C GLY A 864 -44.21 -2.09 3.42
N ILE A 865 -45.05 -2.39 2.43
CA ILE A 865 -44.64 -2.75 1.07
C ILE A 865 -43.92 -1.59 0.39
N LEU A 866 -44.48 -0.38 0.43
CA LEU A 866 -43.88 0.79 -0.22
C LEU A 866 -42.56 1.22 0.45
N ARG A 867 -42.40 1.04 1.77
CA ARG A 867 -41.11 1.30 2.45
C ARG A 867 -40.06 0.22 2.19
N ALA A 868 -40.46 -1.02 1.91
CA ALA A 868 -39.54 -2.12 1.61
C ALA A 868 -39.03 -2.09 0.15
N ALA A 869 -39.83 -1.56 -0.79
CA ALA A 869 -39.50 -1.55 -2.22
C ALA A 869 -38.15 -0.88 -2.57
N PRO A 870 -37.79 0.30 -2.03
CA PRO A 870 -36.47 0.90 -2.28
C PRO A 870 -35.29 0.03 -1.82
N ALA A 871 -35.41 -0.58 -0.64
CA ALA A 871 -34.35 -1.44 -0.11
C ALA A 871 -34.13 -2.66 -1.02
N LEU A 872 -35.20 -3.27 -1.52
CA LEU A 872 -35.13 -4.39 -2.47
C LEU A 872 -34.41 -4.00 -3.77
N GLY A 873 -34.75 -2.83 -4.34
CA GLY A 873 -34.09 -2.31 -5.55
C GLY A 873 -32.59 -2.07 -5.37
N SER A 874 -32.20 -1.46 -4.24
CA SER A 874 -30.78 -1.21 -3.92
C SER A 874 -29.99 -2.52 -3.76
N VAL A 875 -30.59 -3.56 -3.19
CA VAL A 875 -29.94 -4.88 -3.03
C VAL A 875 -29.72 -5.55 -4.38
N CYS A 876 -30.73 -5.57 -5.25
CA CYS A 876 -30.62 -6.19 -6.58
C CYS A 876 -29.48 -5.55 -7.40
N VAL A 877 -29.38 -4.22 -7.39
CA VAL A 877 -28.31 -3.49 -8.08
C VAL A 877 -26.95 -3.73 -7.41
N GLY A 878 -26.87 -3.74 -6.09
CA GLY A 878 -25.62 -4.02 -5.37
C GLY A 878 -25.04 -5.39 -5.75
N LEU A 879 -25.89 -6.42 -5.82
CA LEU A 879 -25.51 -7.76 -6.29
C LEU A 879 -25.09 -7.79 -7.76
N TRP A 880 -25.70 -6.96 -8.60
CA TRP A 880 -25.32 -6.85 -10.01
C TRP A 880 -23.98 -6.16 -10.21
N LEU A 881 -23.74 -5.03 -9.52
CA LEU A 881 -22.48 -4.28 -9.55
C LEU A 881 -21.31 -5.06 -8.93
N ALA A 882 -21.57 -5.91 -7.94
CA ALA A 882 -20.57 -6.83 -7.41
C ALA A 882 -20.03 -7.80 -8.47
N ARG A 883 -20.85 -8.17 -9.46
CA ARG A 883 -20.44 -9.00 -10.61
C ARG A 883 -19.93 -8.18 -11.80
N HIS A 884 -20.30 -6.90 -11.89
CA HIS A 884 -19.95 -6.01 -13.00
C HIS A 884 -19.40 -4.66 -12.48
N PRO A 885 -18.13 -4.62 -12.03
CA PRO A 885 -17.55 -3.42 -11.45
C PRO A 885 -17.37 -2.29 -12.48
N LEU A 886 -17.78 -1.08 -12.10
CA LEU A 886 -17.77 0.11 -12.96
C LEU A 886 -16.42 0.84 -12.89
N HIS A 887 -15.49 0.55 -13.80
CA HIS A 887 -14.17 1.20 -13.80
C HIS A 887 -14.08 2.47 -14.67
N ARG A 888 -14.87 2.56 -15.75
CA ARG A 888 -14.85 3.69 -16.71
C ARG A 888 -16.12 4.53 -16.59
N ASN A 889 -16.00 5.84 -16.82
CA ASN A 889 -17.13 6.80 -16.82
C ASN A 889 -17.93 6.84 -15.51
N ALA A 890 -17.35 6.45 -14.38
CA ALA A 890 -18.04 6.35 -13.10
C ALA A 890 -18.74 7.66 -12.70
N GLY A 891 -18.10 8.80 -13.00
CA GLY A 891 -18.70 10.12 -12.81
C GLY A 891 -19.99 10.38 -13.60
N ARG A 892 -20.07 9.91 -14.85
CA ARG A 892 -21.29 10.05 -15.67
C ARG A 892 -22.38 9.10 -15.18
N VAL A 893 -22.01 7.87 -14.86
CA VAL A 893 -22.95 6.87 -14.33
C VAL A 893 -23.57 7.37 -13.02
N LEU A 894 -22.77 7.99 -12.13
CA LEU A 894 -23.26 8.64 -10.91
C LEU A 894 -24.31 9.72 -11.22
N LEU A 895 -24.04 10.63 -12.17
CA LEU A 895 -24.98 11.69 -12.55
C LEU A 895 -26.26 11.14 -13.19
N PHE A 896 -26.16 10.11 -14.04
CA PHE A 896 -27.33 9.44 -14.61
C PHE A 896 -28.16 8.70 -13.56
N ALA A 897 -27.51 8.07 -12.59
CA ALA A 897 -28.19 7.40 -11.49
C ALA A 897 -29.00 8.40 -10.65
N VAL A 898 -28.40 9.55 -10.29
CA VAL A 898 -29.11 10.60 -9.55
C VAL A 898 -30.23 11.23 -10.39
N ALA A 899 -30.04 11.40 -11.69
CA ALA A 899 -31.11 11.86 -12.58
C ALA A 899 -32.27 10.85 -12.66
N GLY A 900 -31.96 9.55 -12.78
CA GLY A 900 -32.94 8.46 -12.75
C GLY A 900 -33.71 8.41 -11.43
N PHE A 901 -33.03 8.63 -10.31
CA PHE A 901 -33.64 8.80 -8.99
C PHE A 901 -34.65 9.96 -8.99
N GLY A 902 -34.28 11.15 -9.49
CA GLY A 902 -35.19 12.30 -9.61
C GLY A 902 -36.40 12.03 -10.50
N LEU A 903 -36.23 11.32 -11.62
CA LEU A 903 -37.34 10.91 -12.49
C LEU A 903 -38.30 9.94 -11.78
N CYS A 904 -37.78 9.01 -10.98
CA CYS A 904 -38.63 8.11 -10.18
C CYS A 904 -39.44 8.88 -9.14
N VAL A 905 -38.87 9.93 -8.53
CA VAL A 905 -39.61 10.82 -7.59
C VAL A 905 -40.79 11.49 -8.30
N ILE A 906 -40.57 12.05 -9.50
CA ILE A 906 -41.65 12.65 -10.30
C ILE A 906 -42.70 11.60 -10.67
N GLY A 907 -42.25 10.44 -11.17
CA GLY A 907 -43.14 9.35 -11.56
C GLY A 907 -44.00 8.84 -10.40
N PHE A 908 -43.43 8.74 -9.19
CA PHE A 908 -44.19 8.36 -8.00
C PHE A 908 -45.22 9.43 -7.62
N GLY A 909 -44.84 10.71 -7.65
CA GLY A 909 -45.76 11.81 -7.32
C GLY A 909 -46.98 11.87 -8.25
N LEU A 910 -46.82 11.48 -9.52
CA LEU A 910 -47.90 11.44 -10.51
C LEU A 910 -48.68 10.12 -10.53
N SER A 911 -48.17 9.06 -9.89
CA SER A 911 -48.79 7.74 -9.92
C SER A 911 -49.99 7.66 -9.00
N GLN A 912 -51.11 7.17 -9.53
CA GLN A 912 -52.34 6.89 -8.78
C GLN A 912 -52.55 5.39 -8.53
N HIS A 913 -51.66 4.53 -9.04
CA HIS A 913 -51.79 3.08 -8.92
C HIS A 913 -50.78 2.51 -7.93
N PHE A 914 -51.26 1.75 -6.94
CA PHE A 914 -50.43 1.20 -5.86
C PHE A 914 -49.24 0.36 -6.36
N TRP A 915 -49.48 -0.63 -7.23
CA TRP A 915 -48.41 -1.51 -7.73
C TRP A 915 -47.43 -0.80 -8.66
N LEU A 916 -47.91 0.19 -9.42
CA LEU A 916 -47.04 1.04 -10.24
C LEU A 916 -46.14 1.89 -9.34
N SER A 917 -46.69 2.48 -8.27
CA SER A 917 -45.93 3.23 -7.26
C SER A 917 -44.89 2.34 -6.56
N ALA A 918 -45.23 1.10 -6.23
CA ALA A 918 -44.29 0.13 -5.66
C ALA A 918 -43.14 -0.20 -6.63
N LEU A 919 -43.46 -0.41 -7.92
CA LEU A 919 -42.45 -0.65 -8.96
C LEU A 919 -41.52 0.56 -9.16
N ILE A 920 -42.09 1.77 -9.18
CA ILE A 920 -41.30 3.01 -9.27
C ILE A 920 -40.39 3.17 -8.05
N LEU A 921 -40.88 2.86 -6.84
CA LEU A 921 -40.06 2.90 -5.63
C LEU A 921 -38.95 1.83 -5.61
N LEU A 922 -39.14 0.70 -6.29
CA LEU A 922 -38.09 -0.28 -6.52
C LEU A 922 -36.99 0.30 -7.42
N PHE A 923 -37.35 0.94 -8.54
CA PHE A 923 -36.37 1.61 -9.41
C PHE A 923 -35.70 2.81 -8.73
N TYR A 924 -36.45 3.58 -7.93
CA TYR A 924 -35.92 4.64 -7.07
C TYR A 924 -34.76 4.12 -6.20
N GLY A 925 -34.95 2.98 -5.53
CA GLY A 925 -33.91 2.36 -4.72
C GLY A 925 -32.77 1.75 -5.52
N ALA A 926 -33.04 1.24 -6.73
CA ALA A 926 -32.02 0.73 -7.64
C ALA A 926 -31.05 1.84 -8.09
N PHE A 927 -31.59 2.99 -8.51
CA PHE A 927 -30.78 4.16 -8.91
C PHE A 927 -30.00 4.75 -7.74
N ASP A 928 -30.62 4.88 -6.57
CA ASP A 928 -29.89 5.29 -5.36
C ASP A 928 -28.79 4.30 -5.01
N GLY A 929 -29.04 2.99 -5.12
CA GLY A 929 -28.05 1.93 -4.91
C GLY A 929 -26.81 2.07 -5.81
N VAL A 930 -26.98 2.35 -7.10
CA VAL A 930 -25.84 2.65 -8.01
C VAL A 930 -25.03 3.83 -7.48
N SER A 931 -25.72 4.90 -7.08
CA SER A 931 -25.12 6.13 -6.59
C SER A 931 -24.32 5.89 -5.29
N VAL A 932 -24.91 5.17 -4.33
CA VAL A 932 -24.28 4.81 -3.05
C VAL A 932 -23.00 4.00 -3.26
N VAL A 933 -23.03 2.99 -4.15
CA VAL A 933 -21.86 2.15 -4.44
C VAL A 933 -20.72 2.99 -5.02
N ILE A 934 -20.99 3.78 -6.07
CA ILE A 934 -19.97 4.60 -6.72
C ILE A 934 -19.37 5.61 -5.74
N ARG A 935 -20.20 6.31 -4.95
CA ARG A 935 -19.71 7.28 -3.96
C ARG A 935 -18.89 6.63 -2.86
N SER A 936 -19.32 5.46 -2.37
CA SER A 936 -18.57 4.71 -1.36
C SER A 936 -17.21 4.27 -1.89
N THR A 937 -17.13 3.88 -3.17
CA THR A 937 -15.86 3.56 -3.83
C THR A 937 -14.98 4.79 -4.02
N ILE A 938 -15.54 5.94 -4.45
CA ILE A 938 -14.80 7.22 -4.54
C ILE A 938 -14.24 7.60 -3.17
N LEU A 939 -15.04 7.49 -2.11
CA LEU A 939 -14.63 7.79 -0.74
C LEU A 939 -13.45 6.91 -0.30
N GLN A 940 -13.49 5.62 -0.62
CA GLN A 940 -12.45 4.67 -0.24
C GLN A 940 -11.15 4.89 -1.02
N LEU A 941 -11.22 5.19 -2.32
CA LEU A 941 -10.03 5.37 -3.16
C LEU A 941 -9.40 6.76 -2.99
N ALA A 942 -10.21 7.81 -2.81
CA ALA A 942 -9.72 9.17 -2.67
C ALA A 942 -9.20 9.51 -1.26
N THR A 943 -9.37 8.63 -0.27
CA THR A 943 -9.01 8.89 1.13
C THR A 943 -7.77 8.09 1.57
N PRO A 944 -6.70 8.76 2.05
CA PRO A 944 -5.53 8.11 2.63
C PRO A 944 -5.88 7.17 3.78
N GLU A 945 -5.11 6.09 3.96
CA GLU A 945 -5.38 5.03 4.93
C GLU A 945 -5.56 5.54 6.37
N GLU A 946 -4.71 6.47 6.79
CA GLU A 946 -4.72 7.10 8.10
C GLU A 946 -5.95 8.01 8.37
N MET A 947 -6.65 8.42 7.31
CA MET A 947 -7.82 9.33 7.38
C MET A 947 -9.16 8.64 7.13
N ARG A 948 -9.17 7.38 6.65
CA ARG A 948 -10.42 6.67 6.26
C ARG A 948 -11.46 6.62 7.37
N GLY A 949 -11.07 6.36 8.61
CA GLY A 949 -11.99 6.30 9.75
C GLY A 949 -12.69 7.64 10.00
N ARG A 950 -11.92 8.73 10.03
CA ARG A 950 -12.41 10.10 10.32
C ARG A 950 -13.32 10.61 9.20
N VAL A 951 -12.93 10.36 7.96
CA VAL A 951 -13.69 10.73 6.76
C VAL A 951 -14.98 9.92 6.63
N SER A 952 -14.94 8.62 6.97
CA SER A 952 -16.12 7.75 7.01
C SER A 952 -17.13 8.20 8.07
N SER A 953 -16.68 8.64 9.26
CA SER A 953 -17.55 9.22 10.29
C SER A 953 -18.30 10.47 9.79
N ILE A 954 -17.61 11.35 9.07
CA ILE A 954 -18.22 12.55 8.48
C ILE A 954 -19.26 12.15 7.42
N ASN A 955 -18.89 11.24 6.52
CA ASN A 955 -19.82 10.72 5.52
C ASN A 955 -21.07 10.08 6.16
N GLY A 956 -20.92 9.35 7.26
CA GLY A 956 -22.04 8.78 8.02
C GLY A 956 -22.99 9.83 8.60
N ILE A 957 -22.46 10.96 9.09
CA ILE A 957 -23.27 12.11 9.54
C ILE A 957 -24.04 12.70 8.36
N PHE A 958 -23.36 12.94 7.23
CA PHE A 958 -24.00 13.49 6.02
C PHE A 958 -25.16 12.63 5.50
N ILE A 959 -24.98 11.31 5.39
CA ILE A 959 -26.01 10.39 4.88
C ILE A 959 -27.18 10.25 5.86
N SER A 960 -26.90 10.18 7.16
CA SER A 960 -27.95 10.00 8.16
C SER A 960 -28.79 11.26 8.31
N SER A 961 -28.15 12.44 8.27
CA SER A 961 -28.86 13.71 8.42
C SER A 961 -29.66 14.12 7.17
N SER A 962 -29.21 13.77 5.97
CA SER A 962 -29.90 14.15 4.72
C SER A 962 -31.30 13.53 4.62
N ASN A 963 -31.45 12.25 4.99
CA ASN A 963 -32.74 11.55 4.97
C ASN A 963 -33.78 12.22 5.88
N GLU A 964 -33.39 12.58 7.10
CA GLU A 964 -34.31 13.15 8.10
C GLU A 964 -34.61 14.63 7.83
N LEU A 965 -33.60 15.40 7.39
CA LEU A 965 -33.82 16.78 6.93
C LEU A 965 -34.71 16.81 5.68
N GLY A 966 -34.56 15.82 4.80
CA GLY A 966 -35.43 15.64 3.63
C GLY A 966 -36.87 15.34 4.02
N ALA A 967 -37.09 14.51 5.05
CA ALA A 967 -38.43 14.27 5.59
C ALA A 967 -39.10 15.59 6.08
N PHE A 968 -38.35 16.43 6.80
CA PHE A 968 -38.84 17.74 7.24
C PHE A 968 -39.13 18.68 6.07
N TYR A 969 -38.23 18.75 5.09
CA TYR A 969 -38.44 19.53 3.86
C TYR A 969 -39.69 19.07 3.12
N ALA A 970 -39.84 17.77 2.86
CA ALA A 970 -40.97 17.18 2.14
C ALA A 970 -42.30 17.45 2.87
N GLY A 971 -42.33 17.29 4.21
CA GLY A 971 -43.53 17.59 5.01
C GLY A 971 -43.89 19.08 5.00
N THR A 972 -42.89 19.97 5.01
CA THR A 972 -43.11 21.42 4.92
C THR A 972 -43.64 21.81 3.55
N MET A 973 -43.04 21.30 2.47
CA MET A 973 -43.49 21.57 1.12
C MET A 973 -44.88 20.98 0.85
N ALA A 974 -45.17 19.79 1.37
CA ALA A 974 -46.50 19.17 1.25
C ALA A 974 -47.60 20.02 1.93
N LYS A 975 -47.28 20.69 3.05
CA LYS A 975 -48.22 21.62 3.69
C LYS A 975 -48.46 22.89 2.88
N VAL A 976 -47.44 23.42 2.21
CA VAL A 976 -47.53 24.68 1.45
C VAL A 976 -48.12 24.49 0.06
N LEU A 977 -47.73 23.42 -0.64
CA LEU A 977 -48.02 23.20 -2.06
C LEU A 977 -48.97 22.03 -2.32
N GLY A 978 -49.29 21.22 -1.31
CA GLY A 978 -49.97 19.94 -1.46
C GLY A 978 -49.00 18.77 -1.71
N LEU A 979 -49.46 17.54 -1.49
CA LEU A 979 -48.62 16.32 -1.56
C LEU A 979 -48.00 16.07 -2.93
N VAL A 980 -48.82 16.08 -4.00
CA VAL A 980 -48.34 15.80 -5.37
C VAL A 980 -47.37 16.88 -5.87
N PRO A 981 -47.71 18.20 -5.81
CA PRO A 981 -46.79 19.24 -6.27
C PRO A 981 -45.48 19.29 -5.48
N ALA A 982 -45.51 19.01 -4.17
CA ALA A 982 -44.31 18.97 -3.34
C ALA A 982 -43.33 17.87 -3.79
N VAL A 983 -43.82 16.66 -4.05
CA VAL A 983 -42.99 15.53 -4.51
C VAL A 983 -42.47 15.79 -5.93
N VAL A 984 -43.32 16.28 -6.83
CA VAL A 984 -42.91 16.59 -8.21
C VAL A 984 -41.85 17.70 -8.24
N LEU A 985 -42.04 18.77 -7.45
CA LEU A 985 -41.05 19.85 -7.30
C LEU A 985 -39.73 19.31 -6.76
N GLY A 986 -39.78 18.42 -5.76
CA GLY A 986 -38.61 17.73 -5.22
C GLY A 986 -37.84 16.97 -6.31
N GLY A 987 -38.53 16.22 -7.16
CA GLY A 987 -37.93 15.50 -8.28
C GLY A 987 -37.27 16.43 -9.33
N PHE A 988 -37.91 17.56 -9.69
CA PHE A 988 -37.27 18.57 -10.55
C PHE A 988 -36.07 19.24 -9.88
N ALA A 989 -36.11 19.45 -8.58
CA ALA A 989 -35.00 20.00 -7.82
C ALA A 989 -33.80 19.03 -7.83
N VAL A 990 -34.02 17.72 -7.68
CA VAL A 990 -32.99 16.68 -7.85
C VAL A 990 -32.36 16.74 -9.25
N LEU A 991 -33.18 16.82 -10.31
CA LEU A 991 -32.68 16.92 -11.68
C LEU A 991 -31.84 18.20 -11.87
N SER A 992 -32.26 19.30 -11.25
CA SER A 992 -31.51 20.56 -11.26
C SER A 992 -30.18 20.42 -10.53
N VAL A 993 -30.14 19.75 -9.37
CA VAL A 993 -28.90 19.47 -8.64
C VAL A 993 -27.94 18.62 -9.47
N ALA A 994 -28.44 17.56 -10.14
CA ALA A 994 -27.63 16.74 -11.03
C ALA A 994 -27.07 17.56 -12.21
N GLY A 995 -27.91 18.40 -12.84
CA GLY A 995 -27.51 19.28 -13.93
C GLY A 995 -26.49 20.34 -13.52
N ILE A 996 -26.72 21.04 -12.40
CA ILE A 996 -25.81 22.05 -11.85
C ILE A 996 -24.48 21.39 -11.46
N THR A 997 -24.49 20.21 -10.85
CA THR A 997 -23.27 19.47 -10.48
C THR A 997 -22.50 19.05 -11.73
N ALA A 998 -23.19 18.57 -12.76
CA ALA A 998 -22.58 18.22 -14.05
C ALA A 998 -21.94 19.42 -14.76
N TRP A 999 -22.50 20.63 -14.58
CA TRP A 999 -21.98 21.87 -15.15
C TRP A 999 -20.81 22.45 -14.33
N LYS A 1000 -20.97 22.57 -13.00
CA LYS A 1000 -19.98 23.21 -12.11
C LYS A 1000 -18.79 22.32 -11.75
N ASN A 1001 -18.92 21.00 -11.83
CA ASN A 1001 -17.85 20.06 -11.47
C ASN A 1001 -17.47 19.15 -12.65
N PRO A 1002 -16.73 19.68 -13.65
CA PRO A 1002 -16.33 18.92 -14.83
C PRO A 1002 -15.36 17.77 -14.50
N THR A 1003 -14.62 17.88 -13.39
CA THR A 1003 -13.73 16.84 -12.87
C THR A 1003 -14.51 15.62 -12.43
N LEU A 1004 -15.57 15.80 -11.62
CA LEU A 1004 -16.47 14.71 -11.24
C LEU A 1004 -17.14 14.09 -12.47
N ARG A 1005 -17.58 14.89 -13.45
CA ARG A 1005 -18.23 14.40 -14.67
C ARG A 1005 -17.33 13.52 -15.55
N LYS A 1006 -16.02 13.78 -15.59
CA LYS A 1006 -15.04 13.03 -16.40
C LYS A 1006 -14.33 11.92 -15.62
N LEU A 1007 -14.68 11.71 -14.36
CA LEU A 1007 -13.97 10.81 -13.44
C LEU A 1007 -14.01 9.34 -13.89
N ASN A 1008 -12.84 8.71 -13.97
CA ASN A 1008 -12.69 7.26 -13.94
C ASN A 1008 -12.13 6.82 -12.59
N LEU A 1009 -12.57 5.67 -12.08
CA LEU A 1009 -12.11 5.21 -10.75
C LEU A 1009 -10.63 4.80 -10.74
N ARG A 1010 -10.05 4.47 -11.90
CA ARG A 1010 -8.62 4.19 -12.04
C ARG A 1010 -7.74 5.42 -11.83
N ASP A 1011 -8.28 6.62 -12.04
CA ASP A 1011 -7.53 7.86 -11.86
C ASP A 1011 -7.37 8.21 -10.37
N LEU A 1012 -8.02 7.45 -9.48
CA LEU A 1012 -7.96 7.57 -8.02
C LEU A 1012 -7.14 6.45 -7.35
N GLN A 1013 -6.59 5.51 -8.13
CA GLN A 1013 -5.68 4.45 -7.70
C GLN A 1013 -4.24 4.89 -7.98
#